data_AF-A0A534R572-F1
#
_entry.id   AF-A0A534R572-F1
#
_cell.length_a   1.000
_cell.length_b   1.000
_cell.length_c   1.000
_cell.angle_alpha   90.00
_cell.angle_beta   90.00
_cell.angle_gamma   90.00
#
_symmetry.space_group_name_H-M   'P 1'
#
loop_
_entity.id
_entity.type
_entity.pdbx_description
1 polymer ?
#
loop_
_entity_poly.entity_id
_entity_poly.type
_entity_poly.pdbx_seq_one_letter_code
_entity_poly.pdbx_strand_id
1 'polypeptide(L)'
;MKLLVLLLSALAGGRALAVSWPMYGHDVRQSRFNAGETVIGPQNVGSLHQAWFLPTGGPVTATPIEVGGVVYVGSWDHNFYALDAATGAVKWMVTVATPQGDSKFPGIQSSATVANGRIYFGDSCGYLHAYPATGAGAPPKAPATMTIRNRGCGSNGTESPGFPLDLGGALPNPDDAVNTDIFSSPIPFRPTAGANRRRRMIYIGAASHQDSPCIHGALFALDAISGQIVWRFDTVPASAIGGAVWSTPAIDAVNDLVYVDTGDCVNNASSGFSESIIALDASCSGVSVDGTCPNLPSVTYPPAPLTPGNPVWAFQAHPSGDLQDLDFGSSPNMITDAAGTPQLVGGGSKDGTYYAVRAGRGSAAGQLAWKTTTSLAGPAGGFQGSTGFAYGRRHGLRGCGRACGPGHPRNRRRVRLQTVDAATPCVPGREYERVVAGSAGETGDGALDPAGHDPLYRGAMSDPRLTRREFLASGLALGAGLVADPLTRRLPARPAPARLTDIEHVVIMIQENRSFDHYFGRLRGVRGFGDRSARAVFAQPDGRGGTIYPFRIAARRTGGGCTTDPVHFWVPQHEGVLTPGTWVTSHLPFEGTNALVTMGYFDERDIPYHYALARAFTICDQYFCSVMGPTDPNRSYAMTGTIDPDGRAGGPLLSAFPSEPPAMSWTTMPEQLQARGISWKVYSDPSSTFVDGDNTLLFFTQYHTDPVLKANGIDPTFDGFEADAAAGDLPQVSWLIAPVDILEHPVQSTPQRGAYALSRVLSALTARPEVWARTVLFLTYDENGGFFDHVTPPTPPAGTPGEYLTVDPLPALAGGVAGPIGLGPRVPTLVISPFSRGGFVSSAVFDHTSLLRFLETRFGAEVPNLSAWRRATCGDLTGALNLAAPDFSVPRLPHVPRPDDAGNCQHPLATYPRPRHPPSQPRRRPHRPSGVV
;
A
#
# COMPACT_ATOMS: atom_id res chain seq x y z
N MET A 1 -11.28 9.47 -69.91
CA MET A 1 -10.55 8.64 -68.92
C MET A 1 -9.89 9.49 -67.79
N LYS A 2 -10.59 10.48 -67.21
CA LYS A 2 -10.09 11.29 -66.07
C LYS A 2 -11.11 11.55 -64.95
N LEU A 3 -12.36 11.10 -65.11
CA LEU A 3 -13.43 11.28 -64.11
C LEU A 3 -13.63 10.07 -63.16
N LEU A 4 -12.99 8.93 -63.46
CA LEU A 4 -13.16 7.69 -62.68
C LEU A 4 -12.19 7.56 -61.49
N VAL A 5 -11.14 8.38 -61.44
CA VAL A 5 -10.08 8.30 -60.40
C VAL A 5 -10.47 9.07 -59.13
N LEU A 6 -11.35 10.08 -59.23
CA LEU A 6 -11.80 10.88 -58.08
C LEU A 6 -12.90 10.23 -57.24
N LEU A 7 -13.51 9.13 -57.71
CA LEU A 7 -14.55 8.37 -57.00
C LEU A 7 -14.05 7.09 -56.32
N LEU A 8 -12.79 6.69 -56.57
CA LEU A 8 -12.17 5.52 -55.94
C LEU A 8 -11.26 5.85 -54.74
N SER A 9 -10.94 7.13 -54.52
CA SER A 9 -10.20 7.60 -53.33
C SER A 9 -11.05 7.65 -52.05
N ALA A 10 -12.37 7.40 -52.15
CA ALA A 10 -13.32 7.53 -51.02
C ALA A 10 -13.54 6.21 -50.24
N LEU A 11 -12.88 5.11 -50.61
CA LEU A 11 -13.14 3.76 -50.05
C LEU A 11 -11.89 3.00 -49.58
N ALA A 12 -10.73 3.68 -49.44
CA ALA A 12 -9.53 3.09 -48.85
C ALA A 12 -8.89 4.07 -47.86
N GLY A 13 -8.75 3.65 -46.59
CA GLY A 13 -8.04 4.44 -45.57
C GLY A 13 -8.88 5.10 -44.49
N GLY A 14 -10.09 4.60 -44.21
CA GLY A 14 -10.80 4.91 -42.98
C GLY A 14 -10.10 4.30 -41.76
N ARG A 15 -8.95 4.84 -41.33
CA ARG A 15 -8.51 4.69 -39.94
C ARG A 15 -9.59 5.34 -39.10
N ALA A 16 -10.26 4.56 -38.25
CA ALA A 16 -11.08 5.13 -37.20
C ALA A 16 -10.19 6.08 -36.40
N LEU A 17 -10.58 7.36 -36.33
CA LEU A 17 -9.98 8.28 -35.38
C LEU A 17 -10.36 7.75 -34.00
N ALA A 18 -9.37 7.19 -33.29
CA ALA A 18 -9.55 6.83 -31.89
C ALA A 18 -10.01 8.09 -31.16
N VAL A 19 -11.14 8.00 -30.45
CA VAL A 19 -11.70 9.15 -29.74
C VAL A 19 -10.83 9.39 -28.51
N SER A 20 -10.08 10.49 -28.55
CA SER A 20 -9.14 10.88 -27.50
C SER A 20 -9.81 11.09 -26.15
N TRP A 21 -9.04 10.83 -25.10
CA TRP A 21 -9.43 11.01 -23.70
C TRP A 21 -8.53 12.09 -23.10
N PRO A 22 -8.84 13.38 -23.27
CA PRO A 22 -7.86 14.47 -23.12
C PRO A 22 -7.59 14.96 -21.69
N MET A 23 -8.34 14.45 -20.70
CA MET A 23 -8.36 14.93 -19.32
C MET A 23 -8.88 13.87 -18.35
N TYR A 24 -8.73 14.13 -17.04
CA TYR A 24 -9.42 13.38 -15.99
C TYR A 24 -10.93 13.30 -16.28
N GLY A 25 -11.51 12.11 -16.14
CA GLY A 25 -12.94 11.89 -16.34
C GLY A 25 -13.47 12.02 -17.78
N HIS A 26 -12.58 11.98 -18.79
CA HIS A 26 -12.88 12.11 -20.24
C HIS A 26 -13.33 13.51 -20.68
N ASP A 27 -14.27 14.12 -19.97
CA ASP A 27 -14.76 15.47 -20.24
C ASP A 27 -14.94 16.29 -18.96
N VAL A 28 -15.11 17.60 -19.11
CA VAL A 28 -15.17 18.57 -18.01
C VAL A 28 -16.33 18.34 -17.03
N ARG A 29 -17.27 17.44 -17.32
CA ARG A 29 -18.39 17.07 -16.43
C ARG A 29 -18.09 15.81 -15.60
N GLN A 30 -16.90 15.24 -15.74
CA GLN A 30 -16.48 13.97 -15.13
C GLN A 30 -17.35 12.76 -15.56
N SER A 31 -17.80 12.72 -16.82
CA SER A 31 -18.70 11.65 -17.27
C SER A 31 -18.08 10.24 -17.21
N ARG A 32 -16.77 10.13 -17.39
CA ARG A 32 -16.03 8.85 -17.57
C ARG A 32 -16.60 7.96 -18.67
N PHE A 33 -17.30 8.55 -19.65
CA PHE A 33 -18.02 7.81 -20.70
C PHE A 33 -17.58 8.23 -22.10
N ASN A 34 -16.84 7.35 -22.78
CA ASN A 34 -16.50 7.52 -24.19
C ASN A 34 -17.62 6.98 -25.09
N ALA A 35 -18.53 7.87 -25.52
CA ALA A 35 -19.62 7.53 -26.43
C ALA A 35 -19.16 7.13 -27.86
N GLY A 36 -17.89 7.37 -28.20
CA GLY A 36 -17.31 7.04 -29.50
C GLY A 36 -16.67 5.65 -29.57
N GLU A 37 -16.46 4.99 -28.42
CA GLU A 37 -16.00 3.60 -28.40
C GLU A 37 -17.12 2.69 -28.93
N THR A 38 -16.86 2.07 -30.07
CA THR A 38 -17.81 1.26 -30.85
C THR A 38 -17.19 -0.04 -31.38
N VAL A 39 -15.89 -0.24 -31.13
CA VAL A 39 -15.12 -1.42 -31.54
C VAL A 39 -15.19 -2.49 -30.46
N ILE A 40 -15.02 -2.10 -29.19
CA ILE A 40 -15.09 -3.00 -28.02
C ILE A 40 -16.50 -2.98 -27.44
N GLY A 41 -17.08 -4.16 -27.24
CA GLY A 41 -18.37 -4.31 -26.58
C GLY A 41 -18.61 -5.72 -26.01
N PRO A 42 -19.80 -5.98 -25.42
CA PRO A 42 -20.08 -7.23 -24.71
C PRO A 42 -19.96 -8.53 -25.55
N GLN A 43 -19.88 -8.41 -26.88
CA GLN A 43 -19.75 -9.54 -27.80
C GLN A 43 -18.28 -9.94 -28.07
N ASN A 44 -17.32 -9.03 -27.90
CA ASN A 44 -15.91 -9.25 -28.27
C ASN A 44 -14.89 -8.81 -27.19
N VAL A 45 -15.34 -8.24 -26.07
CA VAL A 45 -14.47 -7.91 -24.91
C VAL A 45 -13.67 -9.11 -24.40
N GLY A 46 -14.22 -10.33 -24.51
CA GLY A 46 -13.51 -11.57 -24.16
C GLY A 46 -12.39 -11.99 -25.12
N SER A 47 -12.20 -11.27 -26.23
CA SER A 47 -11.11 -11.46 -27.19
C SER A 47 -9.99 -10.42 -27.04
N LEU A 48 -10.07 -9.54 -26.03
CA LEU A 48 -9.01 -8.61 -25.71
C LEU A 48 -7.76 -9.34 -25.25
N HIS A 49 -6.61 -8.80 -25.65
CA HIS A 49 -5.28 -9.24 -25.24
C HIS A 49 -4.42 -7.99 -25.03
N GLN A 50 -3.37 -8.11 -24.21
CA GLN A 50 -2.43 -7.02 -23.98
C GLN A 50 -1.70 -6.66 -25.28
N ALA A 51 -1.85 -5.42 -25.74
CA ALA A 51 -1.16 -4.92 -26.93
C ALA A 51 0.30 -4.55 -26.62
N TRP A 52 0.53 -3.91 -25.47
CA TRP A 52 1.84 -3.54 -24.93
C TRP A 52 1.73 -3.34 -23.41
N PHE A 53 2.87 -3.26 -22.73
CA PHE A 53 2.97 -2.93 -21.30
C PHE A 53 4.27 -2.14 -21.07
N LEU A 54 4.24 -1.19 -20.12
CA LEU A 54 5.41 -0.42 -19.69
C LEU A 54 5.45 -0.43 -18.14
N PRO A 55 6.51 -0.96 -17.51
CA PRO A 55 6.70 -0.82 -16.08
C PRO A 55 7.18 0.59 -15.72
N THR A 56 6.51 1.23 -14.76
CA THR A 56 6.99 2.40 -14.02
C THR A 56 7.80 1.95 -12.80
N GLY A 57 8.57 2.86 -12.20
CA GLY A 57 9.34 2.63 -10.97
C GLY A 57 8.51 2.69 -9.67
N GLY A 58 7.23 3.00 -9.76
CA GLY A 58 6.30 3.16 -8.64
C GLY A 58 4.84 3.19 -9.11
N PRO A 59 3.87 3.24 -8.18
CA PRO A 59 2.44 3.22 -8.51
C PRO A 59 1.98 4.29 -9.51
N VAL A 60 0.86 4.01 -10.15
CA VAL A 60 0.18 4.92 -11.09
C VAL A 60 -1.27 5.06 -10.63
N THR A 61 -1.55 6.10 -9.85
CA THR A 61 -2.91 6.46 -9.41
C THR A 61 -3.59 7.48 -10.34
N ALA A 62 -2.79 8.17 -11.16
CA ALA A 62 -3.29 9.04 -12.21
C ALA A 62 -4.07 8.23 -13.27
N THR A 63 -5.21 8.75 -13.72
CA THR A 63 -5.89 8.25 -14.93
C THR A 63 -5.04 8.66 -16.15
N PRO A 64 -4.53 7.71 -16.95
CA PRO A 64 -3.81 8.04 -18.18
C PRO A 64 -4.74 8.77 -19.16
N ILE A 65 -4.23 9.81 -19.82
CA ILE A 65 -4.95 10.53 -20.88
C ILE A 65 -4.37 10.18 -22.25
N GLU A 66 -5.19 10.21 -23.30
CA GLU A 66 -4.76 9.99 -24.69
C GLU A 66 -5.12 11.21 -25.52
N VAL A 67 -4.14 11.78 -26.23
CA VAL A 67 -4.37 12.77 -27.28
C VAL A 67 -3.42 12.57 -28.45
N GLY A 68 -3.97 12.33 -29.64
CA GLY A 68 -3.21 12.40 -30.90
C GLY A 68 -2.18 11.28 -31.11
N GLY A 69 -2.42 10.09 -30.57
CA GLY A 69 -1.49 8.96 -30.58
C GLY A 69 -0.43 9.03 -29.48
N VAL A 70 -0.69 9.78 -28.41
CA VAL A 70 0.21 9.91 -27.25
C VAL A 70 -0.60 9.70 -25.97
N VAL A 71 -0.15 8.75 -25.15
CA VAL A 71 -0.64 8.56 -23.78
C VAL A 71 0.22 9.38 -22.83
N TYR A 72 -0.39 10.17 -21.95
CA TYR A 72 0.30 10.92 -20.91
C TYR A 72 -0.15 10.46 -19.51
N VAL A 73 0.81 10.23 -18.62
CA VAL A 73 0.54 9.69 -17.28
C VAL A 73 1.65 10.05 -16.28
N GLY A 74 1.27 10.42 -15.06
CA GLY A 74 2.18 10.60 -13.93
C GLY A 74 2.33 9.33 -13.11
N SER A 75 3.51 9.13 -12.52
CA SER A 75 3.79 8.04 -11.59
C SER A 75 4.38 8.55 -10.27
N TRP A 76 4.24 7.74 -9.24
CA TRP A 76 4.83 7.94 -7.93
C TRP A 76 6.37 7.81 -7.92
N ASP A 77 6.97 7.30 -9.01
CA ASP A 77 8.43 7.31 -9.23
C ASP A 77 9.03 8.69 -9.58
N HIS A 78 8.23 9.75 -9.40
CA HIS A 78 8.53 11.14 -9.75
C HIS A 78 8.62 11.43 -11.26
N ASN A 79 8.28 10.49 -12.15
CA ASN A 79 8.29 10.73 -13.58
C ASN A 79 6.89 10.96 -14.16
N PHE A 80 6.81 11.94 -15.04
CA PHE A 80 5.71 12.11 -15.97
C PHE A 80 6.11 11.54 -17.33
N TYR A 81 5.29 10.63 -17.85
CA TYR A 81 5.55 9.88 -19.07
C TYR A 81 4.70 10.39 -20.24
N ALA A 82 5.31 10.49 -21.41
CA ALA A 82 4.61 10.57 -22.69
C ALA A 82 4.97 9.32 -23.52
N LEU A 83 3.96 8.51 -23.83
CA LEU A 83 4.11 7.21 -24.47
C LEU A 83 3.46 7.23 -25.85
N ASP A 84 4.03 6.50 -26.81
CA ASP A 84 3.37 6.22 -28.07
C ASP A 84 2.17 5.27 -27.85
N ALA A 85 0.95 5.73 -28.13
CA ALA A 85 -0.27 4.98 -27.77
C ALA A 85 -0.38 3.61 -28.49
N ALA A 86 0.28 3.43 -29.64
CA ALA A 86 0.22 2.20 -30.41
C ALA A 86 1.25 1.15 -29.94
N THR A 87 2.35 1.58 -29.30
CA THR A 87 3.50 0.71 -29.01
C THR A 87 3.93 0.70 -27.53
N GLY A 88 3.44 1.61 -26.70
CA GLY A 88 3.88 1.79 -25.31
C GLY A 88 5.27 2.42 -25.17
N ALA A 89 5.95 2.74 -26.28
CA ALA A 89 7.31 3.26 -26.26
C ALA A 89 7.35 4.68 -25.67
N VAL A 90 8.25 4.93 -24.72
CA VAL A 90 8.47 6.26 -24.13
C VAL A 90 8.96 7.23 -25.22
N LYS A 91 8.13 8.21 -25.59
CA LYS A 91 8.48 9.33 -26.48
C LYS A 91 9.36 10.35 -25.75
N TRP A 92 8.99 10.65 -24.51
CA TRP A 92 9.80 11.40 -23.55
C TRP A 92 9.28 11.15 -22.13
N MET A 93 10.11 11.49 -21.15
CA MET A 93 9.72 11.54 -19.74
C MET A 93 10.37 12.77 -19.09
N VAL A 94 9.77 13.29 -18.03
CA VAL A 94 10.35 14.34 -17.18
C VAL A 94 10.21 13.96 -15.72
N THR A 95 11.29 14.11 -14.95
CA THR A 95 11.32 13.82 -13.52
C THR A 95 11.08 15.13 -12.75
N VAL A 96 10.04 15.18 -11.92
CA VAL A 96 9.78 16.32 -11.02
C VAL A 96 10.68 16.26 -9.78
N ALA A 97 10.66 17.33 -8.97
CA ALA A 97 11.45 17.37 -7.74
C ALA A 97 11.01 16.29 -6.74
N THR A 98 11.98 15.77 -5.98
CA THR A 98 11.74 14.87 -4.85
C THR A 98 11.63 15.69 -3.55
N PRO A 99 10.58 15.47 -2.73
CA PRO A 99 10.58 15.92 -1.34
C PRO A 99 11.74 15.31 -0.54
N GLN A 100 12.22 16.03 0.47
CA GLN A 100 13.07 15.45 1.52
C GLN A 100 12.19 14.85 2.60
N GLY A 101 12.41 13.57 2.91
CA GLY A 101 11.55 12.77 3.79
C GLY A 101 10.65 11.83 2.99
N ASP A 102 10.31 10.69 3.58
CA ASP A 102 9.40 9.73 2.96
C ASP A 102 7.99 10.34 2.91
N SER A 103 7.43 10.48 1.69
CA SER A 103 6.03 10.81 1.50
C SER A 103 5.22 9.53 1.38
N LYS A 104 4.16 9.37 2.18
CA LYS A 104 3.07 8.38 2.00
C LYS A 104 2.57 8.35 0.54
N PHE A 105 2.61 9.49 -0.14
CA PHE A 105 2.24 9.66 -1.53
C PHE A 105 3.34 10.46 -2.28
N PRO A 106 4.35 9.80 -2.88
CA PRO A 106 5.41 10.48 -3.61
C PRO A 106 5.04 10.73 -5.08
N GLY A 107 5.78 11.63 -5.74
CA GLY A 107 5.77 11.80 -7.19
C GLY A 107 4.58 12.58 -7.73
N ILE A 108 3.87 11.98 -8.71
CA ILE A 108 2.81 12.63 -9.48
C ILE A 108 1.54 11.79 -9.41
N GLN A 109 0.55 12.27 -8.66
CA GLN A 109 -0.76 11.62 -8.48
C GLN A 109 -1.84 12.19 -9.41
N SER A 110 -1.73 13.48 -9.75
CA SER A 110 -2.71 14.15 -10.59
C SER A 110 -2.72 13.57 -12.01
N SER A 111 -3.91 13.50 -12.60
CA SER A 111 -4.02 13.20 -14.03
C SER A 111 -3.72 14.44 -14.83
N ALA A 112 -3.09 14.26 -15.98
CA ALA A 112 -2.81 15.39 -16.85
C ALA A 112 -4.08 15.88 -17.56
N THR A 113 -4.02 17.08 -18.09
CA THR A 113 -4.99 17.57 -19.09
C THR A 113 -4.30 18.31 -20.21
N VAL A 114 -4.67 18.01 -21.46
CA VAL A 114 -4.24 18.76 -22.64
C VAL A 114 -5.18 19.94 -22.90
N ALA A 115 -4.65 21.16 -22.86
CA ALA A 115 -5.36 22.38 -23.23
C ALA A 115 -4.43 23.40 -23.89
N ASN A 116 -4.91 24.11 -24.91
CA ASN A 116 -4.20 25.22 -25.55
C ASN A 116 -2.80 24.87 -26.11
N GLY A 117 -2.60 23.61 -26.53
CA GLY A 117 -1.29 23.13 -27.00
C GLY A 117 -0.29 22.83 -25.88
N ARG A 118 -0.72 22.82 -24.62
CA ARG A 118 0.04 22.40 -23.44
C ARG A 118 -0.62 21.22 -22.74
N ILE A 119 0.18 20.48 -21.98
CA ILE A 119 -0.23 19.47 -20.99
C ILE A 119 0.01 20.10 -19.62
N TYR A 120 -0.97 20.01 -18.71
CA TYR A 120 -0.86 20.48 -17.33
C TYR A 120 -0.99 19.30 -16.37
N PHE A 121 -0.21 19.28 -15.29
CA PHE A 121 -0.34 18.32 -14.17
C PHE A 121 0.30 18.90 -12.89
N GLY A 122 -0.18 18.50 -11.72
CA GLY A 122 0.39 18.86 -10.41
C GLY A 122 1.21 17.74 -9.76
N ASP A 123 2.05 18.08 -8.78
CA ASP A 123 2.95 17.17 -8.06
C ASP A 123 2.83 17.17 -6.52
N SER A 124 3.52 16.23 -5.88
CA SER A 124 3.66 16.12 -4.41
C SER A 124 4.67 17.10 -3.78
N CYS A 125 4.96 18.23 -4.44
CA CYS A 125 5.75 19.35 -3.91
C CYS A 125 4.94 20.67 -3.89
N GLY A 126 3.66 20.65 -4.27
CA GLY A 126 2.78 21.81 -4.31
C GLY A 126 2.82 22.59 -5.63
N TYR A 127 3.44 22.04 -6.69
CA TYR A 127 3.61 22.72 -7.98
C TYR A 127 2.62 22.25 -9.04
N LEU A 128 2.20 23.16 -9.91
CA LEU A 128 1.58 22.87 -11.21
C LEU A 128 2.60 23.06 -12.34
N HIS A 129 2.76 22.05 -13.17
CA HIS A 129 3.68 22.01 -14.32
C HIS A 129 2.92 22.24 -15.64
N ALA A 130 3.62 22.72 -16.67
CA ALA A 130 3.03 22.88 -18.00
C ALA A 130 4.04 22.70 -19.16
N TYR A 131 3.82 21.68 -19.99
CA TYR A 131 4.70 21.33 -21.11
C TYR A 131 3.99 21.39 -22.47
N PRO A 132 4.69 21.59 -23.61
CA PRO A 132 4.09 21.51 -24.94
C PRO A 132 3.48 20.14 -25.25
N ALA A 133 2.27 20.12 -25.80
CA ALA A 133 1.53 18.91 -26.16
C ALA A 133 1.95 18.27 -27.50
N THR A 134 3.11 18.64 -28.05
CA THR A 134 3.47 18.37 -29.46
C THR A 134 3.89 16.93 -29.77
N GLY A 135 4.03 16.06 -28.76
CA GLY A 135 4.41 14.64 -28.91
C GLY A 135 5.81 14.39 -29.50
N ALA A 136 6.55 15.44 -29.86
CA ALA A 136 7.85 15.41 -30.49
C ALA A 136 8.77 16.46 -29.84
N GLY A 137 9.91 15.99 -29.33
CA GLY A 137 10.85 16.76 -28.52
C GLY A 137 10.58 16.60 -27.02
N ALA A 138 11.58 16.14 -26.28
CA ALA A 138 11.57 16.23 -24.82
C ALA A 138 11.58 17.71 -24.39
N PRO A 139 10.96 18.06 -23.23
CA PRO A 139 11.10 19.40 -22.68
C PRO A 139 12.57 19.73 -22.41
N PRO A 140 12.98 21.01 -22.48
CA PRO A 140 14.36 21.41 -22.22
C PRO A 140 14.78 21.01 -20.80
N LYS A 141 16.00 20.49 -20.64
CA LYS A 141 16.55 20.15 -19.32
C LYS A 141 16.56 21.39 -18.42
N ALA A 142 15.92 21.26 -17.25
CA ALA A 142 15.91 22.29 -16.23
C ALA A 142 17.36 22.64 -15.77
N PRO A 143 17.76 23.92 -15.72
CA PRO A 143 19.13 24.34 -15.38
C PRO A 143 19.51 24.04 -13.92
N ALA A 144 20.75 23.62 -13.70
CA ALA A 144 21.22 22.97 -12.47
C ALA A 144 21.50 23.90 -11.25
N THR A 145 20.83 25.05 -11.13
CA THR A 145 21.03 26.00 -10.01
C THR A 145 19.74 26.21 -9.24
N MET A 146 19.61 25.44 -8.17
CA MET A 146 18.40 25.22 -7.38
C MET A 146 18.22 26.30 -6.29
N THR A 147 17.04 26.90 -6.21
CA THR A 147 16.60 27.58 -4.98
C THR A 147 15.66 26.63 -4.25
N ILE A 148 16.11 26.11 -3.11
CA ILE A 148 15.38 25.10 -2.34
C ILE A 148 14.21 25.75 -1.59
N ARG A 149 12.96 25.30 -1.83
CA ARG A 149 11.73 25.69 -1.13
C ARG A 149 10.72 24.52 -1.13
N ASN A 150 9.84 24.48 -0.14
CA ASN A 150 8.90 23.38 0.17
C ASN A 150 9.61 22.03 0.39
N ARG A 151 9.88 21.65 1.65
CA ARG A 151 10.45 20.34 2.04
C ARG A 151 11.69 19.89 1.25
N GLY A 152 12.56 20.82 0.86
CA GLY A 152 13.75 20.45 0.07
C GLY A 152 13.53 20.28 -1.44
N CYS A 153 12.29 20.41 -1.93
CA CYS A 153 11.99 20.53 -3.35
C CYS A 153 12.66 21.79 -3.94
N GLY A 154 12.70 21.89 -5.26
CA GLY A 154 13.22 23.09 -5.93
C GLY A 154 12.84 23.14 -7.40
N SER A 155 12.23 24.25 -7.81
CA SER A 155 11.87 24.51 -9.20
C SER A 155 13.05 25.13 -9.95
N ASN A 156 13.62 24.38 -10.89
CA ASN A 156 14.73 24.83 -11.72
C ASN A 156 14.22 25.63 -12.94
N GLY A 157 13.76 26.86 -12.70
CA GLY A 157 13.49 27.86 -13.74
C GLY A 157 12.21 27.66 -14.55
N THR A 158 11.95 28.58 -15.48
CA THR A 158 10.69 28.65 -16.24
C THR A 158 10.68 27.67 -17.43
N GLU A 159 9.87 26.61 -17.33
CA GLU A 159 9.61 25.63 -18.41
C GLU A 159 8.68 26.21 -19.49
N SER A 160 7.85 27.16 -19.07
CA SER A 160 7.07 28.10 -19.88
C SER A 160 6.95 29.41 -19.09
N PRO A 161 6.61 30.54 -19.74
CA PRO A 161 6.27 31.76 -18.99
C PRO A 161 5.17 31.45 -17.96
N GLY A 162 5.50 31.60 -16.67
CA GLY A 162 4.60 31.31 -15.54
C GLY A 162 4.63 29.89 -14.97
N PHE A 163 5.49 28.97 -15.44
CA PHE A 163 5.51 27.56 -14.97
C PHE A 163 6.93 27.03 -14.70
N PRO A 164 7.14 26.15 -13.70
CA PRO A 164 6.12 25.61 -12.79
C PRO A 164 5.61 26.67 -11.81
N LEU A 165 4.33 26.56 -11.45
CA LEU A 165 3.63 27.51 -10.59
C LEU A 165 3.54 26.93 -9.17
N ASP A 166 4.05 27.67 -8.19
CA ASP A 166 3.98 27.32 -6.76
C ASP A 166 2.57 27.62 -6.23
N LEU A 167 1.72 26.59 -6.14
CA LEU A 167 0.35 26.74 -5.63
C LEU A 167 0.33 26.69 -4.10
N GLY A 168 1.18 25.87 -3.48
CA GLY A 168 1.36 25.86 -2.02
C GLY A 168 1.84 27.22 -1.50
N GLY A 169 2.84 27.82 -2.14
CA GLY A 169 3.33 29.17 -1.83
C GLY A 169 2.33 30.30 -2.13
N ALA A 170 1.21 29.99 -2.77
CA ALA A 170 0.10 30.92 -3.03
C ALA A 170 -1.09 30.75 -2.05
N LEU A 171 -0.96 29.92 -1.01
CA LEU A 171 -1.91 29.81 0.10
C LEU A 171 -1.72 30.94 1.14
N PRO A 172 -2.71 31.21 2.02
CA PRO A 172 -2.66 32.37 2.92
C PRO A 172 -1.65 32.22 4.07
N ASN A 173 -1.37 31.00 4.54
CA ASN A 173 -0.42 30.75 5.62
C ASN A 173 0.93 30.25 5.05
N PRO A 174 2.08 30.87 5.40
CA PRO A 174 3.40 30.40 4.97
C PRO A 174 3.71 28.94 5.33
N ASP A 175 3.13 28.41 6.40
CA ASP A 175 3.32 27.01 6.80
C ASP A 175 2.55 26.03 5.89
N ASP A 176 1.50 26.48 5.17
CA ASP A 176 0.79 25.63 4.22
C ASP A 176 1.68 25.29 3.01
N ALA A 177 2.57 26.20 2.62
CA ALA A 177 3.40 26.06 1.44
C ALA A 177 4.28 24.80 1.49
N VAL A 178 4.82 24.49 2.67
CA VAL A 178 5.64 23.29 2.90
C VAL A 178 4.80 22.04 3.17
N ASN A 179 3.47 22.15 3.25
CA ASN A 179 2.53 21.08 3.59
C ASN A 179 1.47 20.85 2.50
N THR A 180 1.69 21.35 1.27
CA THR A 180 0.75 21.22 0.14
C THR A 180 1.21 20.18 -0.87
N ASP A 181 0.27 19.33 -1.31
CA ASP A 181 0.40 18.44 -2.47
C ASP A 181 -0.69 18.76 -3.51
N ILE A 182 -0.45 18.52 -4.80
CA ILE A 182 -1.44 18.78 -5.87
C ILE A 182 -1.95 17.46 -6.45
N PHE A 183 -2.91 16.85 -5.76
CA PHE A 183 -3.64 15.65 -6.19
C PHE A 183 -4.72 15.95 -7.23
N SER A 184 -5.38 17.10 -7.07
CA SER A 184 -6.46 17.55 -7.96
C SER A 184 -5.96 17.67 -9.39
N SER A 185 -6.71 17.15 -10.36
CA SER A 185 -6.30 17.22 -11.77
C SER A 185 -6.74 18.55 -12.39
N PRO A 186 -5.91 19.23 -13.20
CA PRO A 186 -6.28 20.50 -13.80
C PRO A 186 -7.43 20.36 -14.80
N ILE A 187 -8.50 21.12 -14.64
CA ILE A 187 -9.65 21.13 -15.57
C ILE A 187 -9.72 22.44 -16.37
N PRO A 188 -9.68 22.39 -17.71
CA PRO A 188 -9.73 23.56 -18.56
C PRO A 188 -11.17 23.98 -18.84
N PHE A 189 -11.48 25.25 -18.65
CA PHE A 189 -12.74 25.82 -19.11
C PHE A 189 -12.58 27.28 -19.49
N ARG A 190 -13.52 27.79 -20.29
CA ARG A 190 -13.57 29.20 -20.68
C ARG A 190 -14.96 29.73 -20.29
N PRO A 191 -15.06 30.57 -19.25
CA PRO A 191 -16.32 31.20 -18.90
C PRO A 191 -16.96 31.91 -20.10
N THR A 192 -18.28 31.89 -20.19
CA THR A 192 -19.05 32.57 -21.24
C THR A 192 -19.51 33.97 -20.81
N ALA A 193 -19.70 34.16 -19.50
CA ALA A 193 -20.11 35.39 -18.85
C ALA A 193 -19.06 35.92 -17.84
N GLY A 194 -19.34 37.08 -17.24
CA GLY A 194 -18.48 37.71 -16.24
C GLY A 194 -17.25 38.45 -16.79
N ALA A 195 -16.36 38.85 -15.88
CA ALA A 195 -15.12 39.57 -16.20
C ALA A 195 -14.15 38.74 -17.04
N ASN A 196 -14.03 37.44 -16.74
CA ASN A 196 -13.05 36.53 -17.32
C ASN A 196 -13.55 35.74 -18.55
N ARG A 197 -14.70 36.10 -19.14
CA ARG A 197 -15.33 35.46 -20.33
C ARG A 197 -14.49 35.33 -21.62
N ARG A 198 -13.31 35.94 -21.64
CA ARG A 198 -12.36 35.88 -22.77
C ARG A 198 -11.10 35.09 -22.45
N ARG A 199 -10.87 34.75 -21.19
CA ARG A 199 -9.71 33.99 -20.72
C ARG A 199 -9.93 32.50 -20.88
N ARG A 200 -8.84 31.76 -20.94
CA ARG A 200 -8.86 30.30 -20.95
C ARG A 200 -8.35 29.88 -19.59
N MET A 201 -9.24 29.36 -18.76
CA MET A 201 -8.96 29.08 -17.36
C MET A 201 -8.53 27.63 -17.16
N ILE A 202 -7.65 27.39 -16.20
CA ILE A 202 -7.43 26.08 -15.57
C ILE A 202 -7.92 26.17 -14.13
N TYR A 203 -8.74 25.21 -13.69
CA TYR A 203 -9.19 25.08 -12.31
C TYR A 203 -8.51 23.87 -11.67
N ILE A 204 -7.95 24.04 -10.48
CA ILE A 204 -7.21 23.00 -9.76
C ILE A 204 -7.23 23.26 -8.26
N GLY A 205 -7.33 22.21 -7.45
CA GLY A 205 -7.33 22.29 -5.99
C GLY A 205 -5.99 21.92 -5.34
N ALA A 206 -5.82 22.32 -4.08
CA ALA A 206 -4.68 21.95 -3.23
C ALA A 206 -5.10 20.96 -2.13
N ALA A 207 -4.24 19.96 -1.88
CA ALA A 207 -4.40 18.91 -0.88
C ALA A 207 -3.40 19.07 0.27
N SER A 208 -3.78 18.61 1.47
CA SER A 208 -2.86 18.44 2.59
C SER A 208 -1.82 17.37 2.26
N HIS A 209 -0.57 17.58 2.64
CA HIS A 209 0.49 16.60 2.48
C HIS A 209 0.27 15.41 3.42
N GLN A 210 0.25 14.19 2.87
CA GLN A 210 0.06 12.94 3.64
C GLN A 210 -1.16 12.96 4.58
N ASP A 211 -2.23 13.67 4.21
CA ASP A 211 -3.41 13.97 5.02
C ASP A 211 -3.14 14.86 6.27
N SER A 212 -1.88 14.96 6.72
CA SER A 212 -1.43 15.83 7.82
C SER A 212 0.07 16.18 7.70
N PRO A 213 0.50 17.44 7.92
CA PRO A 213 -0.28 18.57 8.44
C PRO A 213 -1.34 19.06 7.46
N CYS A 214 -2.52 19.36 8.01
CA CYS A 214 -3.58 20.00 7.23
C CYS A 214 -3.13 21.38 6.72
N ILE A 215 -3.72 21.82 5.61
CA ILE A 215 -3.55 23.16 5.06
C ILE A 215 -4.87 23.92 5.08
N HIS A 216 -4.84 25.23 4.78
CA HIS A 216 -6.04 25.95 4.38
C HIS A 216 -6.43 25.49 2.98
N GLY A 217 -7.54 24.77 2.83
CA GLY A 217 -8.00 24.26 1.55
C GLY A 217 -8.34 25.38 0.56
N ALA A 218 -7.98 25.20 -0.71
CA ALA A 218 -8.25 26.18 -1.75
C ALA A 218 -8.47 25.57 -3.14
N LEU A 219 -9.31 26.24 -3.94
CA LEU A 219 -9.36 26.11 -5.40
C LEU A 219 -8.67 27.32 -6.05
N PHE A 220 -7.77 27.07 -7.00
CA PHE A 220 -7.13 28.08 -7.83
C PHE A 220 -7.76 28.13 -9.22
N ALA A 221 -7.97 29.34 -9.74
CA ALA A 221 -8.33 29.59 -11.14
C ALA A 221 -7.22 30.36 -11.84
N LEU A 222 -6.61 29.75 -12.85
CA LEU A 222 -5.39 30.20 -13.50
C LEU A 222 -5.65 30.58 -14.96
N ASP A 223 -5.02 31.63 -15.47
CA ASP A 223 -5.02 31.88 -16.92
C ASP A 223 -4.02 30.94 -17.61
N ALA A 224 -4.52 30.04 -18.45
CA ALA A 224 -3.76 28.97 -19.10
C ALA A 224 -2.66 29.48 -20.06
N ILE A 225 -2.73 30.74 -20.50
CA ILE A 225 -1.74 31.32 -21.42
C ILE A 225 -0.54 31.83 -20.62
N SER A 226 -0.80 32.64 -19.60
CA SER A 226 0.20 33.35 -18.78
C SER A 226 0.68 32.61 -17.53
N GLY A 227 -0.03 31.55 -17.10
CA GLY A 227 0.26 30.83 -15.85
C GLY A 227 -0.03 31.63 -14.58
N GLN A 228 -0.70 32.79 -14.68
CA GLN A 228 -1.01 33.62 -13.51
C GLN A 228 -2.28 33.14 -12.81
N ILE A 229 -2.27 33.17 -11.48
CA ILE A 229 -3.47 33.00 -10.65
C ILE A 229 -4.36 34.22 -10.86
N VAL A 230 -5.58 34.01 -11.32
CA VAL A 230 -6.57 35.07 -11.55
C VAL A 230 -7.38 35.31 -10.28
N TRP A 231 -7.89 34.21 -9.71
CA TRP A 231 -8.55 34.21 -8.41
C TRP A 231 -8.32 32.90 -7.66
N ARG A 232 -8.48 32.95 -6.34
CA ARG A 232 -8.36 31.82 -5.41
C ARG A 232 -9.60 31.79 -4.52
N PHE A 233 -10.24 30.63 -4.38
CA PHE A 233 -11.33 30.44 -3.42
C PHE A 233 -10.80 29.63 -2.25
N ASP A 234 -10.78 30.23 -1.06
CA ASP A 234 -10.46 29.57 0.19
C ASP A 234 -11.71 28.83 0.70
N THR A 235 -11.58 27.58 1.12
CA THR A 235 -12.70 26.76 1.61
C THR A 235 -12.94 26.95 3.10
N VAL A 236 -11.96 27.45 3.84
CA VAL A 236 -12.01 27.70 5.29
C VAL A 236 -11.56 29.14 5.61
N PRO A 237 -12.04 29.77 6.70
CA PRO A 237 -11.52 31.05 7.14
C PRO A 237 -10.04 30.93 7.56
N ALA A 238 -9.27 32.01 7.45
CA ALA A 238 -7.85 32.08 7.84
C ALA A 238 -7.56 31.87 9.35
N SER A 239 -8.57 31.50 10.14
CA SER A 239 -8.50 31.11 11.55
C SER A 239 -8.76 29.62 11.77
N ALA A 240 -8.92 28.83 10.70
CA ALA A 240 -9.25 27.41 10.73
C ALA A 240 -8.51 26.68 9.60
N ILE A 241 -8.43 25.35 9.68
CA ILE A 241 -7.62 24.51 8.80
C ILE A 241 -8.43 23.32 8.29
N GLY A 242 -8.05 22.74 7.15
CA GLY A 242 -8.82 21.71 6.45
C GLY A 242 -9.59 22.26 5.25
N GLY A 243 -10.62 21.53 4.81
CA GLY A 243 -11.39 21.88 3.61
C GLY A 243 -10.63 21.64 2.31
N ALA A 244 -9.59 20.80 2.34
CA ALA A 244 -8.65 20.59 1.25
C ALA A 244 -9.34 20.16 -0.06
N VAL A 245 -8.94 20.72 -1.20
CA VAL A 245 -9.53 20.38 -2.51
C VAL A 245 -8.60 19.40 -3.23
N TRP A 246 -8.62 18.15 -2.78
CA TRP A 246 -7.80 17.09 -3.35
C TRP A 246 -8.47 16.38 -4.53
N SER A 247 -9.80 16.43 -4.60
CA SER A 247 -10.59 15.90 -5.72
C SER A 247 -10.54 16.82 -6.95
N THR A 248 -10.90 16.29 -8.12
CA THR A 248 -10.87 17.03 -9.39
C THR A 248 -12.21 17.74 -9.66
N PRO A 249 -12.25 19.05 -9.96
CA PRO A 249 -13.51 19.75 -10.19
C PRO A 249 -14.34 19.24 -11.38
N ALA A 250 -15.63 19.58 -11.38
CA ALA A 250 -16.53 19.46 -12.54
C ALA A 250 -17.02 20.84 -13.01
N ILE A 251 -17.35 20.96 -14.29
CA ILE A 251 -17.71 22.23 -14.93
C ILE A 251 -19.12 22.19 -15.48
N ASP A 252 -19.93 23.14 -15.04
CA ASP A 252 -21.21 23.49 -15.64
C ASP A 252 -21.01 24.54 -16.73
N ALA A 253 -20.78 24.06 -17.95
CA ALA A 253 -20.60 24.91 -19.12
C ALA A 253 -21.89 25.66 -19.55
N VAL A 254 -23.06 25.30 -18.98
CA VAL A 254 -24.34 25.96 -19.26
C VAL A 254 -24.57 27.12 -18.29
N ASN A 255 -24.17 26.96 -17.03
CA ASN A 255 -24.37 27.95 -15.96
C ASN A 255 -23.11 28.75 -15.59
N ASP A 256 -21.96 28.52 -16.25
CA ASP A 256 -20.65 29.05 -15.86
C ASP A 256 -20.31 28.77 -14.39
N LEU A 257 -20.44 27.50 -13.96
CA LEU A 257 -20.11 27.07 -12.58
C LEU A 257 -18.96 26.06 -12.56
N VAL A 258 -18.19 26.10 -11.48
CA VAL A 258 -17.23 25.07 -11.08
C VAL A 258 -17.80 24.38 -9.85
N TYR A 259 -18.06 23.08 -9.94
CA TYR A 259 -18.44 22.24 -8.80
C TYR A 259 -17.18 21.63 -8.19
N VAL A 260 -17.07 21.71 -6.87
CA VAL A 260 -15.93 21.26 -6.10
C VAL A 260 -16.44 20.48 -4.89
N ASP A 261 -15.81 19.34 -4.63
CA ASP A 261 -16.00 18.56 -3.42
C ASP A 261 -14.82 18.82 -2.48
N THR A 262 -15.07 18.98 -1.17
CA THR A 262 -14.07 19.42 -0.20
C THR A 262 -13.76 18.41 0.90
N GLY A 263 -12.49 18.46 1.31
CA GLY A 263 -11.88 17.72 2.43
C GLY A 263 -12.36 18.15 3.81
N ASP A 264 -11.84 17.50 4.85
CA ASP A 264 -11.87 17.97 6.23
C ASP A 264 -10.44 18.27 6.74
N CYS A 265 -10.21 18.15 8.04
CA CYS A 265 -8.89 17.96 8.61
C CYS A 265 -8.98 16.93 9.75
N VAL A 266 -8.22 15.84 9.65
CA VAL A 266 -8.26 14.71 10.57
C VAL A 266 -8.14 15.17 12.04
N ASN A 267 -9.12 14.79 12.87
CA ASN A 267 -9.29 15.17 14.29
C ASN A 267 -9.65 16.65 14.57
N ASN A 268 -10.01 17.46 13.57
CA ASN A 268 -10.56 18.81 13.79
C ASN A 268 -12.05 18.86 13.42
N ALA A 269 -12.80 19.71 14.12
CA ALA A 269 -14.20 19.94 13.80
C ALA A 269 -14.35 20.65 12.44
N SER A 270 -15.34 20.23 11.65
CA SER A 270 -15.71 20.81 10.36
C SER A 270 -15.82 22.33 10.44
N SER A 271 -15.19 23.06 9.52
CA SER A 271 -15.19 24.52 9.49
C SER A 271 -15.39 25.05 8.08
N GLY A 272 -15.94 26.27 7.95
CA GLY A 272 -16.17 26.89 6.64
C GLY A 272 -17.01 26.03 5.69
N PHE A 273 -16.35 25.55 4.62
CA PHE A 273 -16.89 24.65 3.60
C PHE A 273 -16.20 23.28 3.62
N SER A 274 -15.70 22.78 4.75
CA SER A 274 -15.30 21.37 4.86
C SER A 274 -16.47 20.43 4.53
N GLU A 275 -16.18 19.22 4.05
CA GLU A 275 -17.17 18.14 3.85
C GLU A 275 -18.40 18.58 3.03
N SER A 276 -18.14 19.32 1.95
CA SER A 276 -19.17 20.03 1.17
C SER A 276 -19.01 19.85 -0.34
N ILE A 277 -20.16 19.85 -1.04
CA ILE A 277 -20.25 20.12 -2.48
C ILE A 277 -20.53 21.62 -2.63
N ILE A 278 -19.61 22.37 -3.23
CA ILE A 278 -19.74 23.82 -3.45
C ILE A 278 -19.82 24.17 -4.93
N ALA A 279 -20.59 25.21 -5.26
CA ALA A 279 -20.71 25.76 -6.61
C ALA A 279 -20.11 27.17 -6.67
N LEU A 280 -19.00 27.31 -7.40
CA LEU A 280 -18.29 28.58 -7.59
C LEU A 280 -18.60 29.18 -8.96
N ASP A 281 -18.66 30.51 -9.04
CA ASP A 281 -18.75 31.21 -10.32
C ASP A 281 -17.42 31.07 -11.08
N ALA A 282 -17.47 30.50 -12.28
CA ALA A 282 -16.28 30.21 -13.07
C ALA A 282 -15.51 31.47 -13.49
N SER A 283 -16.17 32.63 -13.61
CA SER A 283 -15.48 33.88 -13.94
C SER A 283 -14.75 34.45 -12.73
N CYS A 284 -15.39 34.52 -11.56
CA CYS A 284 -14.87 35.22 -10.38
C CYS A 284 -15.47 34.67 -9.07
N SER A 285 -14.65 34.02 -8.25
CA SER A 285 -15.00 33.58 -6.89
C SER A 285 -13.85 33.86 -5.91
N GLY A 286 -14.16 34.03 -4.63
CA GLY A 286 -13.16 34.23 -3.58
C GLY A 286 -12.34 35.51 -3.70
N VAL A 287 -11.03 35.37 -3.62
CA VAL A 287 -10.05 36.47 -3.65
C VAL A 287 -9.58 36.73 -5.07
N SER A 288 -9.69 37.99 -5.52
CA SER A 288 -9.12 38.49 -6.77
C SER A 288 -7.60 38.63 -6.63
N VAL A 289 -6.82 37.82 -7.36
CA VAL A 289 -5.35 37.78 -7.23
C VAL A 289 -4.67 38.69 -8.26
N ASP A 290 -5.15 38.71 -9.50
CA ASP A 290 -4.62 39.60 -10.55
C ASP A 290 -5.41 40.92 -10.69
N GLY A 291 -6.38 41.15 -9.81
CA GLY A 291 -7.23 42.34 -9.81
C GLY A 291 -8.37 42.34 -10.83
N THR A 292 -8.54 41.31 -11.66
CA THR A 292 -9.59 41.30 -12.71
C THR A 292 -11.00 40.97 -12.22
N CYS A 293 -11.15 40.53 -10.98
CA CYS A 293 -12.44 40.42 -10.30
C CYS A 293 -12.65 41.62 -9.37
N PRO A 294 -13.25 42.73 -9.85
CA PRO A 294 -13.52 43.90 -9.02
C PRO A 294 -14.70 43.64 -8.07
N ASN A 295 -14.63 44.23 -6.87
CA ASN A 295 -15.72 44.25 -5.88
C ASN A 295 -16.14 42.88 -5.33
N LEU A 296 -15.22 41.91 -5.22
CA LEU A 296 -15.44 40.72 -4.39
C LEU A 296 -15.18 41.08 -2.91
N PRO A 297 -16.19 41.12 -2.02
CA PRO A 297 -15.97 41.11 -0.58
C PRO A 297 -15.29 39.81 -0.12
N SER A 298 -14.72 39.84 1.09
CA SER A 298 -14.19 38.64 1.73
C SER A 298 -15.26 37.55 1.87
N VAL A 299 -14.87 36.29 1.64
CA VAL A 299 -15.73 35.13 1.80
C VAL A 299 -16.25 35.06 3.24
N THR A 300 -17.55 34.81 3.41
CA THR A 300 -18.19 34.63 4.73
C THR A 300 -18.48 33.16 5.02
N TYR A 301 -18.32 32.78 6.28
CA TYR A 301 -18.42 31.40 6.76
C TYR A 301 -19.34 31.35 8.00
N PRO A 302 -20.54 30.74 7.92
CA PRO A 302 -21.23 30.29 6.70
C PRO A 302 -21.58 31.47 5.76
N PRO A 303 -21.83 31.21 4.46
CA PRO A 303 -22.00 32.28 3.49
C PRO A 303 -23.37 32.96 3.63
N ALA A 304 -23.36 34.29 3.54
CA ALA A 304 -24.56 35.03 3.14
C ALA A 304 -24.86 34.73 1.65
N PRO A 305 -26.05 34.18 1.30
CA PRO A 305 -26.38 33.87 -0.09
C PRO A 305 -26.27 35.08 -1.02
N LEU A 306 -25.88 34.85 -2.27
CA LEU A 306 -25.79 35.87 -3.34
C LEU A 306 -24.79 37.02 -3.10
N THR A 307 -23.95 36.94 -2.08
CA THR A 307 -22.82 37.86 -1.90
C THR A 307 -21.74 37.55 -2.95
N PRO A 308 -21.29 38.51 -3.78
CA PRO A 308 -20.24 38.25 -4.76
C PRO A 308 -18.98 37.69 -4.10
N GLY A 309 -18.37 36.65 -4.67
CA GLY A 309 -17.17 36.01 -4.10
C GLY A 309 -17.45 34.82 -3.18
N ASN A 310 -18.61 34.76 -2.53
CA ASN A 310 -19.09 33.52 -1.89
C ASN A 310 -19.46 32.46 -2.95
N PRO A 311 -19.58 31.17 -2.57
CA PRO A 311 -20.23 30.18 -3.41
C PRO A 311 -21.65 30.61 -3.80
N VAL A 312 -22.06 30.25 -5.02
CA VAL A 312 -23.43 30.43 -5.50
C VAL A 312 -24.40 29.61 -4.63
N TRP A 313 -23.95 28.43 -4.21
CA TRP A 313 -24.53 27.62 -3.14
C TRP A 313 -23.46 26.65 -2.59
N ALA A 314 -23.73 26.09 -1.41
CA ALA A 314 -22.97 25.01 -0.81
C ALA A 314 -23.95 23.99 -0.21
N PHE A 315 -23.62 22.71 -0.32
CA PHE A 315 -24.27 21.61 0.38
C PHE A 315 -23.24 20.92 1.25
N GLN A 316 -23.41 20.96 2.57
CA GLN A 316 -22.54 20.27 3.53
C GLN A 316 -23.20 18.94 3.92
N ALA A 317 -22.45 17.84 3.83
CA ALA A 317 -22.95 16.52 4.25
C ALA A 317 -23.06 16.43 5.78
N HIS A 318 -22.03 16.92 6.47
CA HIS A 318 -21.83 16.78 7.92
C HIS A 318 -21.73 18.17 8.58
N PRO A 319 -22.86 18.80 8.94
CA PRO A 319 -22.88 20.17 9.46
C PRO A 319 -22.53 20.29 10.96
N SER A 320 -22.14 19.19 11.63
CA SER A 320 -22.07 19.12 13.10
C SER A 320 -20.87 18.37 13.67
N GLY A 321 -19.65 18.81 13.35
CA GLY A 321 -18.48 18.65 14.23
C GLY A 321 -18.05 17.22 14.56
N ASP A 322 -18.29 16.27 13.66
CA ASP A 322 -17.79 14.91 13.81
C ASP A 322 -16.27 14.89 13.70
N LEU A 323 -15.59 14.25 14.66
CA LEU A 323 -14.13 14.21 14.76
C LEU A 323 -13.51 13.10 13.88
N GLN A 324 -14.12 12.81 12.73
CA GLN A 324 -13.78 11.69 11.86
C GLN A 324 -13.46 12.19 10.45
N ASP A 325 -12.53 11.53 9.77
CA ASP A 325 -12.15 11.79 8.37
C ASP A 325 -13.28 11.28 7.43
N LEU A 326 -14.32 12.10 7.25
CA LEU A 326 -15.59 11.77 6.57
C LEU A 326 -15.84 12.62 5.31
N ASP A 327 -14.80 13.29 4.83
CA ASP A 327 -14.85 14.16 3.66
C ASP A 327 -15.33 13.53 2.34
N PHE A 328 -15.45 14.36 1.31
CA PHE A 328 -15.82 13.90 -0.03
C PHE A 328 -14.66 13.18 -0.73
N GLY A 329 -14.60 11.86 -0.49
CA GLY A 329 -13.73 10.87 -1.13
C GLY A 329 -13.69 10.81 -2.66
N SER A 330 -14.46 11.62 -3.38
CA SER A 330 -14.64 11.54 -4.84
C SER A 330 -14.53 12.89 -5.53
N SER A 331 -14.34 12.88 -6.84
CA SER A 331 -14.59 14.09 -7.65
C SER A 331 -16.09 14.25 -7.95
N PRO A 332 -16.63 15.47 -7.93
CA PRO A 332 -18.01 15.71 -8.31
C PRO A 332 -18.24 15.33 -9.77
N ASN A 333 -19.40 14.75 -10.07
CA ASN A 333 -19.78 14.39 -11.44
C ASN A 333 -21.19 14.89 -11.79
N MET A 334 -21.36 15.32 -13.04
CA MET A 334 -22.61 15.91 -13.49
C MET A 334 -23.57 14.88 -14.08
N ILE A 335 -24.83 14.97 -13.66
CA ILE A 335 -25.95 14.24 -14.24
C ILE A 335 -26.75 15.26 -15.04
N THR A 336 -26.73 15.11 -16.37
CA THR A 336 -27.49 15.98 -17.29
C THR A 336 -28.87 15.39 -17.61
N ASP A 337 -29.61 16.03 -18.51
CA ASP A 337 -30.66 15.39 -19.30
C ASP A 337 -30.08 14.82 -20.61
N ALA A 338 -30.96 14.31 -21.49
CA ALA A 338 -30.56 13.80 -22.80
C ALA A 338 -30.13 14.88 -23.82
N ALA A 339 -30.41 16.16 -23.55
CA ALA A 339 -29.92 17.30 -24.33
C ALA A 339 -28.58 17.84 -23.81
N GLY A 340 -28.08 17.32 -22.68
CA GLY A 340 -26.85 17.76 -22.02
C GLY A 340 -27.07 18.88 -20.99
N THR A 341 -28.32 19.25 -20.68
CA THR A 341 -28.64 20.26 -19.65
C THR A 341 -28.34 19.71 -18.25
N PRO A 342 -27.54 20.37 -17.41
CA PRO A 342 -27.32 19.97 -16.02
C PRO A 342 -28.62 19.80 -15.25
N GLN A 343 -28.76 18.68 -14.51
CA GLN A 343 -29.91 18.41 -13.64
C GLN A 343 -29.45 18.27 -12.18
N LEU A 344 -28.43 17.44 -11.96
CA LEU A 344 -27.81 17.20 -10.66
C LEU A 344 -26.28 17.26 -10.80
N VAL A 345 -25.61 17.54 -9.69
CA VAL A 345 -24.21 17.18 -9.45
C VAL A 345 -24.17 16.30 -8.21
N GLY A 346 -23.31 15.29 -8.21
CA GLY A 346 -23.15 14.42 -7.05
C GLY A 346 -21.71 14.11 -6.74
N GLY A 347 -21.50 13.64 -5.51
CA GLY A 347 -20.22 13.28 -4.92
C GLY A 347 -20.43 12.20 -3.86
N GLY A 348 -19.46 11.30 -3.71
CA GLY A 348 -19.40 10.29 -2.66
C GLY A 348 -18.55 10.76 -1.49
N SER A 349 -19.08 10.63 -0.27
CA SER A 349 -18.36 10.90 0.98
C SER A 349 -17.80 9.62 1.61
N LYS A 350 -16.74 9.76 2.40
CA LYS A 350 -16.18 8.71 3.27
C LYS A 350 -17.19 8.21 4.33
N ASP A 351 -18.36 8.83 4.45
CA ASP A 351 -19.54 8.27 5.14
C ASP A 351 -20.20 7.07 4.42
N GLY A 352 -19.68 6.67 3.26
CA GLY A 352 -20.20 5.58 2.43
C GLY A 352 -21.42 5.96 1.57
N THR A 353 -21.82 7.23 1.56
CA THR A 353 -23.01 7.74 0.88
C THR A 353 -22.65 8.59 -0.34
N TYR A 354 -23.33 8.31 -1.45
CA TYR A 354 -23.34 9.17 -2.63
C TYR A 354 -24.47 10.18 -2.50
N TYR A 355 -24.13 11.45 -2.50
CA TYR A 355 -25.04 12.59 -2.47
C TYR A 355 -25.25 13.12 -3.88
N ALA A 356 -26.47 13.55 -4.20
CA ALA A 356 -26.77 14.27 -5.45
C ALA A 356 -27.67 15.48 -5.17
N VAL A 357 -27.14 16.65 -5.48
CA VAL A 357 -27.80 17.95 -5.27
C VAL A 357 -28.21 18.56 -6.61
N ARG A 358 -29.19 19.45 -6.58
CA ARG A 358 -29.67 20.18 -7.76
C ARG A 358 -28.57 21.07 -8.34
N ALA A 359 -28.28 20.92 -9.63
CA ALA A 359 -27.29 21.74 -10.34
C ALA A 359 -27.85 23.13 -10.73
N GLY A 360 -26.96 24.04 -11.14
CA GLY A 360 -27.27 25.35 -11.71
C GLY A 360 -27.33 26.48 -10.68
N ARG A 361 -28.01 27.58 -11.03
CA ARG A 361 -28.10 28.83 -10.22
C ARG A 361 -29.51 29.15 -9.69
N GLY A 362 -30.49 28.26 -9.87
CA GLY A 362 -31.87 28.49 -9.42
C GLY A 362 -32.02 28.42 -7.89
N SER A 363 -33.16 28.87 -7.36
CA SER A 363 -33.47 28.82 -5.92
C SER A 363 -33.52 27.40 -5.33
N ALA A 364 -33.68 26.39 -6.18
CA ALA A 364 -33.60 24.98 -5.80
C ALA A 364 -32.18 24.38 -5.90
N ALA A 365 -31.20 25.11 -6.45
CA ALA A 365 -29.84 24.60 -6.63
C ALA A 365 -29.12 24.44 -5.28
N GLY A 366 -28.21 23.45 -5.20
CA GLY A 366 -27.57 23.03 -3.95
C GLY A 366 -28.48 22.23 -3.00
N GLN A 367 -29.79 22.17 -3.24
CA GLN A 367 -30.68 21.33 -2.43
C GLN A 367 -30.46 19.85 -2.75
N LEU A 368 -30.42 19.02 -1.71
CA LEU A 368 -30.35 17.56 -1.82
C LEU A 368 -31.56 17.04 -2.60
N ALA A 369 -31.30 16.38 -3.74
CA ALA A 369 -32.33 15.78 -4.58
C ALA A 369 -32.43 14.27 -4.37
N TRP A 370 -31.30 13.61 -4.09
CA TRP A 370 -31.20 12.17 -3.89
C TRP A 370 -29.92 11.83 -3.11
N LYS A 371 -29.95 10.74 -2.34
CA LYS A 371 -28.73 10.11 -1.82
C LYS A 371 -28.89 8.59 -1.71
N THR A 372 -27.78 7.86 -1.70
CA THR A 372 -27.77 6.41 -1.43
C THR A 372 -26.48 5.99 -0.74
N THR A 373 -26.58 5.23 0.34
CA THR A 373 -25.45 4.58 1.00
C THR A 373 -25.06 3.32 0.22
N THR A 374 -23.77 3.15 -0.07
CA THR A 374 -23.25 2.03 -0.88
C THR A 374 -22.10 1.26 -0.21
N SER A 375 -21.49 1.84 0.83
CA SER A 375 -20.45 1.25 1.66
C SER A 375 -20.69 1.64 3.14
N LEU A 376 -19.91 1.05 4.05
CA LEU A 376 -19.84 1.50 5.45
C LEU A 376 -19.01 2.80 5.54
N ALA A 377 -19.23 3.59 6.59
CA ALA A 377 -18.45 4.78 6.89
C ALA A 377 -17.17 4.45 7.68
N GLY A 378 -16.13 5.28 7.55
CA GLY A 378 -14.92 5.19 8.34
C GLY A 378 -13.72 5.96 7.75
N PRO A 379 -12.66 6.22 8.56
CA PRO A 379 -11.58 7.14 8.18
C PRO A 379 -10.82 6.76 6.90
N ALA A 380 -10.69 5.46 6.62
CA ALA A 380 -10.07 4.94 5.39
C ALA A 380 -11.09 4.22 4.48
N GLY A 381 -12.39 4.30 4.76
CA GLY A 381 -13.40 3.44 4.13
C GLY A 381 -14.78 4.06 4.04
N GLY A 382 -15.18 4.41 2.81
CA GLY A 382 -16.50 4.94 2.46
C GLY A 382 -16.65 4.96 0.95
N PHE A 383 -17.05 6.08 0.33
CA PHE A 383 -16.66 6.33 -1.06
C PHE A 383 -15.21 6.82 -1.09
N GLN A 384 -14.39 6.24 -1.95
CA GLN A 384 -13.10 6.79 -2.35
C GLN A 384 -12.89 6.56 -3.86
N GLY A 385 -12.36 7.58 -4.54
CA GLY A 385 -12.28 7.61 -6.00
C GLY A 385 -13.57 8.08 -6.69
N SER A 386 -13.47 8.37 -7.99
CA SER A 386 -14.53 9.08 -8.72
C SER A 386 -15.51 8.17 -9.45
N THR A 387 -16.75 8.61 -9.46
CA THR A 387 -17.92 8.01 -10.12
C THR A 387 -18.00 8.39 -11.60
N GLY A 388 -18.82 7.66 -12.37
CA GLY A 388 -19.07 7.91 -13.80
C GLY A 388 -20.53 7.69 -14.17
N PHE A 389 -20.97 8.27 -15.29
CA PHE A 389 -22.39 8.29 -15.68
C PHE A 389 -22.59 8.32 -17.21
N ALA A 390 -23.61 7.62 -17.71
CA ALA A 390 -23.87 7.45 -19.14
C ALA A 390 -25.37 7.53 -19.48
N TYR A 391 -25.71 8.18 -20.60
CA TYR A 391 -27.09 8.30 -21.11
C TYR A 391 -27.41 7.30 -22.23
N GLY A 392 -28.71 7.01 -22.41
CA GLY A 392 -29.26 6.62 -23.72
C GLY A 392 -29.76 5.18 -23.89
N ARG A 393 -29.46 4.24 -22.98
CA ARG A 393 -30.12 2.91 -22.92
C ARG A 393 -30.32 2.49 -21.46
N ARG A 394 -31.34 1.66 -21.19
CA ARG A 394 -31.81 1.27 -19.84
C ARG A 394 -30.78 0.52 -18.99
N HIS A 395 -29.81 1.22 -18.40
CA HIS A 395 -28.99 0.74 -17.31
C HIS A 395 -28.89 1.84 -16.25
N GLY A 396 -29.48 1.61 -15.08
CA GLY A 396 -29.35 2.53 -13.94
C GLY A 396 -27.96 2.43 -13.31
N LEU A 397 -27.62 3.46 -12.52
CA LEU A 397 -26.40 3.50 -11.71
C LEU A 397 -26.25 2.21 -10.89
N ARG A 398 -25.06 1.60 -10.98
CA ARG A 398 -24.54 0.65 -10.00
C ARG A 398 -23.37 1.34 -9.32
N GLY A 399 -23.48 1.61 -8.03
CA GLY A 399 -22.28 1.82 -7.22
C GLY A 399 -21.50 0.51 -7.21
N CYS A 400 -20.28 0.52 -7.76
CA CYS A 400 -19.39 -0.63 -7.72
C CYS A 400 -18.43 -0.50 -6.53
N GLY A 401 -18.96 -0.75 -5.33
CA GLY A 401 -18.17 -1.41 -4.29
C GLY A 401 -17.94 -2.86 -4.70
N ARG A 402 -17.04 -3.07 -5.68
CA ARG A 402 -16.48 -4.35 -6.16
C ARG A 402 -15.63 -4.12 -7.41
N ALA A 403 -14.36 -4.53 -7.37
CA ALA A 403 -13.57 -4.72 -8.57
C ALA A 403 -14.10 -5.93 -9.37
N CYS A 404 -14.27 -5.77 -10.69
CA CYS A 404 -14.70 -6.85 -11.57
C CYS A 404 -13.49 -7.51 -12.25
N GLY A 405 -13.01 -8.63 -11.68
CA GLY A 405 -12.02 -9.50 -12.33
C GLY A 405 -12.60 -10.35 -13.48
N PRO A 406 -11.76 -10.90 -14.37
CA PRO A 406 -12.22 -11.66 -15.54
C PRO A 406 -12.55 -13.12 -15.22
N GLY A 407 -13.79 -13.53 -15.48
CA GLY A 407 -14.16 -14.95 -15.59
C GLY A 407 -15.25 -15.44 -14.63
N HIS A 408 -16.52 -15.19 -14.94
CA HIS A 408 -17.61 -15.94 -14.31
C HIS A 408 -18.74 -16.29 -15.31
N PRO A 409 -19.31 -17.51 -15.25
CA PRO A 409 -20.14 -18.05 -16.31
C PRO A 409 -21.57 -17.50 -16.30
N ARG A 410 -22.18 -17.51 -17.49
CA ARG A 410 -23.59 -17.12 -17.68
C ARG A 410 -24.51 -18.10 -16.98
N ASN A 411 -25.13 -17.72 -15.84
CA ASN A 411 -26.33 -18.43 -15.40
C ASN A 411 -27.46 -17.52 -14.91
N ARG A 412 -28.69 -17.88 -15.31
CA ARG A 412 -29.84 -16.97 -15.35
C ARG A 412 -30.71 -17.11 -14.11
N ARG A 413 -30.52 -16.25 -13.10
CA ARG A 413 -31.58 -15.95 -12.11
C ARG A 413 -32.14 -14.55 -12.35
N ARG A 414 -33.44 -14.46 -12.64
CA ARG A 414 -34.15 -13.19 -12.83
C ARG A 414 -34.34 -12.48 -11.49
N VAL A 415 -33.34 -11.71 -11.08
CA VAL A 415 -33.56 -10.60 -10.13
C VAL A 415 -34.49 -9.59 -10.83
N ARG A 416 -35.63 -9.25 -10.22
CA ARG A 416 -36.51 -8.20 -10.76
C ARG A 416 -35.80 -6.86 -10.60
N LEU A 417 -35.44 -6.25 -11.73
CA LEU A 417 -35.04 -4.84 -11.77
C LEU A 417 -36.20 -3.98 -11.26
N GLN A 418 -35.94 -3.14 -10.26
CA GLN A 418 -36.67 -1.88 -10.13
C GLN A 418 -36.01 -0.86 -11.07
N THR A 419 -36.54 -0.76 -12.28
CA THR A 419 -36.39 0.45 -13.08
C THR A 419 -37.20 1.56 -12.44
N VAL A 420 -36.54 2.59 -11.90
CA VAL A 420 -37.20 3.87 -11.63
C VAL A 420 -37.18 4.66 -12.95
N ASP A 421 -38.37 4.98 -13.45
CA ASP A 421 -38.55 5.59 -14.76
C ASP A 421 -38.40 7.12 -14.67
N ALA A 422 -37.44 7.69 -15.42
CA ALA A 422 -37.14 9.12 -15.43
C ALA A 422 -38.24 9.98 -16.09
N ALA A 423 -39.35 9.36 -16.50
CA ALA A 423 -40.51 9.99 -17.10
C ALA A 423 -41.71 10.18 -16.14
N THR A 424 -41.59 9.84 -14.85
CA THR A 424 -42.69 10.00 -13.89
C THR A 424 -42.81 11.47 -13.43
N PRO A 425 -43.95 12.17 -13.61
CA PRO A 425 -44.09 13.54 -13.14
C PRO A 425 -43.99 13.62 -11.61
N CYS A 426 -43.27 14.63 -11.10
CA CYS A 426 -43.22 14.91 -9.67
C CYS A 426 -44.63 15.24 -9.14
N VAL A 427 -45.21 14.35 -8.35
CA VAL A 427 -46.40 14.64 -7.54
C VAL A 427 -45.91 15.09 -6.15
N PRO A 428 -46.22 16.31 -5.69
CA PRO A 428 -45.82 16.76 -4.36
C PRO A 428 -46.48 15.91 -3.25
N GLY A 429 -45.73 15.57 -2.20
CA GLY A 429 -46.30 15.08 -0.94
C GLY A 429 -46.31 13.57 -0.69
N ARG A 430 -45.22 12.84 -0.96
CA ARG A 430 -44.96 11.54 -0.33
C ARG A 430 -43.53 11.41 0.16
N GLU A 431 -43.38 11.46 1.49
CA GLU A 431 -42.21 10.91 2.18
C GLU A 431 -42.18 9.40 2.00
N TYR A 432 -40.98 8.83 1.90
CA TYR A 432 -40.74 7.39 1.97
C TYR A 432 -39.78 7.12 3.12
N GLU A 433 -40.34 6.99 4.32
CA GLU A 433 -39.61 6.54 5.50
C GLU A 433 -40.41 5.44 6.21
N ARG A 434 -39.74 4.31 6.48
CA ARG A 434 -39.88 3.33 7.58
C ARG A 434 -39.23 2.01 7.15
N VAL A 435 -38.27 1.40 7.84
CA VAL A 435 -37.93 1.17 9.27
C VAL A 435 -37.99 -0.34 9.53
N VAL A 436 -36.93 -0.88 10.15
CA VAL A 436 -37.09 -1.82 11.26
C VAL A 436 -36.13 -1.35 12.36
N ALA A 437 -36.66 -1.14 13.55
CA ALA A 437 -35.90 -0.76 14.74
C ALA A 437 -35.70 -1.98 15.64
N GLY A 438 -34.63 -1.97 16.44
CA GLY A 438 -34.41 -2.90 17.55
C GLY A 438 -33.96 -2.11 18.78
N SER A 439 -34.92 -1.77 19.65
CA SER A 439 -34.71 -0.91 20.82
C SER A 439 -34.39 -1.72 22.08
N ALA A 440 -33.39 -1.28 22.83
CA ALA A 440 -33.34 -1.42 24.28
C ALA A 440 -32.95 -0.05 24.83
N GLY A 441 -33.69 0.46 25.82
CA GLY A 441 -33.42 1.76 26.41
C GLY A 441 -33.65 1.74 27.90
N GLU A 442 -32.96 2.64 28.60
CA GLU A 442 -33.29 3.08 29.95
C GLU A 442 -33.05 4.59 30.03
N THR A 443 -33.98 5.30 30.68
CA THR A 443 -34.01 6.76 30.80
C THR A 443 -33.77 7.17 32.25
N GLY A 444 -32.98 8.22 32.48
CA GLY A 444 -32.80 8.81 33.80
C GLY A 444 -32.16 10.20 33.73
N ASP A 445 -33.00 11.23 33.66
CA ASP A 445 -32.57 12.64 33.60
C ASP A 445 -31.92 13.14 34.90
N GLY A 446 -30.98 14.08 34.76
CA GLY A 446 -30.45 14.91 35.84
C GLY A 446 -29.64 16.07 35.25
N ALA A 447 -30.17 17.29 35.31
CA ALA A 447 -29.73 18.40 34.46
C ALA A 447 -29.12 19.59 35.24
N LEU A 448 -28.19 20.32 34.58
CA LEU A 448 -27.85 21.77 34.77
C LEU A 448 -27.14 22.15 36.11
N ASP A 449 -26.20 23.11 36.21
CA ASP A 449 -25.53 24.05 35.26
C ASP A 449 -24.10 24.45 35.81
N PRO A 450 -23.45 25.62 35.58
CA PRO A 450 -22.07 25.62 35.05
C PRO A 450 -21.02 26.39 35.88
N ALA A 451 -19.76 26.38 35.40
CA ALA A 451 -18.81 27.53 35.32
C ALA A 451 -17.34 27.14 35.59
N GLY A 452 -16.40 27.76 34.84
CA GLY A 452 -15.11 28.15 35.43
C GLY A 452 -13.79 27.66 34.79
N HIS A 453 -13.44 28.23 33.64
CA HIS A 453 -12.10 28.71 33.27
C HIS A 453 -10.84 27.79 33.27
N ASP A 454 -10.31 27.57 32.06
CA ASP A 454 -8.87 27.51 31.75
C ASP A 454 -8.23 28.92 31.92
N PRO A 455 -6.91 29.07 32.24
CA PRO A 455 -5.92 29.21 31.16
C PRO A 455 -4.50 28.66 31.41
N LEU A 456 -3.86 28.32 30.28
CA LEU A 456 -2.44 27.98 30.10
C LEU A 456 -1.41 29.12 30.35
N TYR A 457 -0.17 28.70 30.71
CA TYR A 457 1.15 29.26 30.35
C TYR A 457 1.60 30.72 30.65
N ARG A 458 2.70 30.83 31.42
CA ARG A 458 3.90 31.73 31.33
C ARG A 458 4.86 31.34 32.48
N GLY A 459 6.19 31.20 32.40
CA GLY A 459 7.19 31.31 31.32
C GLY A 459 8.48 32.00 31.82
N ALA A 460 9.69 31.42 31.67
CA ALA A 460 11.03 32.08 31.52
C ALA A 460 12.27 31.20 31.83
N MET A 461 12.98 30.81 30.77
CA MET A 461 14.44 30.82 30.51
C MET A 461 15.49 30.89 31.66
N SER A 462 16.53 30.03 31.59
CA SER A 462 17.94 30.45 31.35
C SER A 462 18.92 29.28 31.11
N ASP A 463 19.94 29.53 30.26
CA ASP A 463 21.11 28.67 29.91
C ASP A 463 22.39 29.44 30.31
N PRO A 464 23.50 28.79 30.69
CA PRO A 464 24.69 28.91 29.81
C PRO A 464 25.65 27.70 29.77
N ARG A 465 25.71 27.07 28.59
CA ARG A 465 26.89 26.60 27.82
C ARG A 465 28.25 26.47 28.53
N LEU A 466 28.89 25.31 28.35
CA LEU A 466 30.35 25.17 28.21
C LEU A 466 30.72 24.28 27.01
N THR A 467 31.94 24.43 26.48
CA THR A 467 32.27 24.11 25.09
C THR A 467 33.52 23.23 24.89
N ARG A 468 33.44 22.34 23.89
CA ARG A 468 34.48 21.88 22.93
C ARG A 468 35.99 22.00 23.27
N ARG A 469 36.39 21.81 24.53
CA ARG A 469 37.81 21.74 24.95
C ARG A 469 38.11 20.77 26.11
N GLU A 470 37.10 20.06 26.61
CA GLU A 470 37.24 18.92 27.54
C GLU A 470 37.47 17.59 26.80
N PHE A 471 37.62 17.66 25.48
CA PHE A 471 37.98 16.56 24.61
C PHE A 471 39.52 16.48 24.50
N LEU A 472 40.10 15.43 25.11
CA LEU A 472 41.51 14.98 25.03
C LEU A 472 42.60 15.79 25.78
N ALA A 473 42.94 15.37 27.01
CA ALA A 473 44.33 15.33 27.51
C ALA A 473 44.48 14.45 28.78
N SER A 474 45.48 13.56 28.79
CA SER A 474 46.05 12.83 29.97
C SER A 474 45.17 11.75 30.65
N GLY A 475 45.67 10.59 31.12
CA GLY A 475 47.01 9.99 30.95
C GLY A 475 47.56 9.24 32.18
N LEU A 476 47.26 7.93 32.30
CA LEU A 476 48.03 6.84 32.97
C LEU A 476 48.40 6.86 34.49
N ALA A 477 48.20 5.68 35.13
CA ALA A 477 48.78 5.15 36.40
C ALA A 477 48.35 5.85 37.72
N LEU A 478 48.13 5.22 38.89
CA LEU A 478 48.37 3.87 39.49
C LEU A 478 47.06 3.34 40.16
N GLY A 479 46.93 2.17 40.81
CA GLY A 479 47.78 0.96 40.92
C GLY A 479 47.60 0.16 42.24
N ALA A 480 47.23 -1.13 42.13
CA ALA A 480 47.22 -2.21 43.16
C ALA A 480 46.18 -2.19 44.33
N GLY A 481 45.61 -3.38 44.61
CA GLY A 481 44.63 -3.62 45.69
C GLY A 481 43.98 -5.00 45.65
N LEU A 482 44.78 -6.09 45.61
CA LEU A 482 44.28 -7.47 45.64
C LEU A 482 44.17 -7.99 47.09
N VAL A 483 43.01 -8.51 47.45
CA VAL A 483 42.85 -9.50 48.53
C VAL A 483 41.99 -10.63 47.97
N ALA A 484 42.45 -11.87 48.13
CA ALA A 484 41.72 -13.07 47.74
C ALA A 484 41.53 -13.94 48.98
N ASP A 485 40.31 -14.45 49.21
CA ASP A 485 40.08 -15.77 49.81
C ASP A 485 38.61 -16.24 49.54
N PRO A 486 38.14 -17.45 49.93
CA PRO A 486 37.91 -18.46 48.90
C PRO A 486 36.50 -19.09 48.96
N LEU A 487 35.75 -19.01 47.87
CA LEU A 487 34.53 -19.83 47.73
C LEU A 487 34.55 -20.66 46.46
N THR A 488 34.77 -21.95 46.70
CA THR A 488 34.47 -23.11 45.85
C THR A 488 33.94 -22.77 44.45
N ARG A 489 34.81 -22.92 43.45
CA ARG A 489 34.38 -23.02 42.05
C ARG A 489 33.62 -24.32 41.84
N ARG A 490 32.36 -24.36 42.30
CA ARG A 490 31.39 -25.38 41.90
C ARG A 490 31.40 -25.38 40.37
N LEU A 491 31.76 -26.51 39.79
CA LEU A 491 31.45 -26.76 38.38
C LEU A 491 29.96 -26.45 38.20
N PRO A 492 29.55 -25.67 37.19
CA PRO A 492 28.14 -25.37 37.00
C PRO A 492 27.41 -26.70 36.91
N ALA A 493 26.45 -26.92 37.82
CA ALA A 493 25.61 -28.10 37.77
C ALA A 493 25.01 -28.14 36.37
N ARG A 494 25.22 -29.25 35.66
CA ARG A 494 24.70 -29.42 34.31
C ARG A 494 23.18 -29.15 34.38
N PRO A 495 22.64 -28.20 33.61
CA PRO A 495 21.22 -27.85 33.71
C PRO A 495 20.40 -29.12 33.53
N ALA A 496 19.37 -29.29 34.37
CA ALA A 496 18.52 -30.46 34.32
C ALA A 496 17.91 -30.59 32.91
N PRO A 497 17.75 -31.82 32.38
CA PRO A 497 17.03 -32.02 31.12
C PRO A 497 15.65 -31.39 31.21
N ALA A 498 15.33 -30.54 30.25
CA ALA A 498 14.01 -29.97 30.09
C ALA A 498 13.10 -30.95 29.34
N ARG A 499 11.80 -30.67 29.40
CA ARG A 499 10.74 -31.35 28.64
C ARG A 499 10.08 -30.33 27.73
N LEU A 500 9.43 -30.81 26.67
CA LEU A 500 8.65 -29.94 25.77
C LEU A 500 7.58 -29.15 26.55
N THR A 501 7.00 -29.75 27.59
CA THR A 501 6.01 -29.11 28.50
C THR A 501 6.55 -27.93 29.30
N ASP A 502 7.87 -27.76 29.43
CA ASP A 502 8.48 -26.66 30.20
C ASP A 502 8.55 -25.34 29.39
N ILE A 503 8.17 -25.38 28.10
CA ILE A 503 7.94 -24.21 27.25
C ILE A 503 6.50 -23.74 27.47
N GLU A 504 6.28 -22.59 28.08
CA GLU A 504 4.93 -22.04 28.32
C GLU A 504 4.45 -21.16 27.17
N HIS A 505 5.36 -20.47 26.48
CA HIS A 505 5.04 -19.53 25.38
C HIS A 505 5.70 -19.95 24.07
N VAL A 506 4.93 -19.97 22.99
CA VAL A 506 5.38 -20.13 21.62
C VAL A 506 5.07 -18.85 20.85
N VAL A 507 6.11 -18.13 20.43
CA VAL A 507 6.01 -16.89 19.65
C VAL A 507 6.39 -17.22 18.21
N ILE A 508 5.56 -16.84 17.26
CA ILE A 508 5.74 -17.06 15.82
C ILE A 508 5.81 -15.69 15.15
N MET A 509 7.00 -15.24 14.77
CA MET A 509 7.21 -14.00 14.03
C MET A 509 7.43 -14.35 12.55
N ILE A 510 6.58 -13.80 11.69
CA ILE A 510 6.66 -13.97 10.24
C ILE A 510 7.07 -12.62 9.63
N GLN A 511 8.25 -12.60 9.03
CA GLN A 511 8.80 -11.49 8.23
C GLN A 511 8.55 -11.76 6.74
N GLU A 512 8.86 -10.80 5.87
CA GLU A 512 8.42 -10.84 4.47
C GLU A 512 9.54 -11.10 3.44
N ASN A 513 9.22 -11.94 2.46
CA ASN A 513 9.81 -11.94 1.12
C ASN A 513 11.33 -12.17 1.10
N ARG A 514 11.82 -13.29 1.67
CA ARG A 514 13.26 -13.64 1.69
C ARG A 514 13.53 -15.13 1.48
N SER A 515 14.38 -15.44 0.51
CA SER A 515 14.90 -16.81 0.34
C SER A 515 16.01 -17.15 1.34
N PHE A 516 16.19 -18.44 1.61
CA PHE A 516 17.25 -18.92 2.51
C PHE A 516 18.64 -18.57 1.97
N ASP A 517 18.93 -18.85 0.69
CA ASP A 517 20.21 -18.49 0.07
C ASP A 517 20.46 -16.98 0.07
N HIS A 518 19.41 -16.17 -0.11
CA HIS A 518 19.50 -14.72 -0.13
C HIS A 518 20.01 -14.13 1.20
N TYR A 519 19.67 -14.72 2.35
CA TYR A 519 20.26 -14.32 3.65
C TYR A 519 21.43 -15.19 4.09
N PHE A 520 21.26 -16.51 4.09
CA PHE A 520 22.15 -17.46 4.77
C PHE A 520 22.90 -18.40 3.82
N GLY A 521 22.81 -18.23 2.49
CA GLY A 521 23.61 -19.01 1.53
C GLY A 521 25.14 -18.89 1.74
N ARG A 522 25.60 -17.80 2.38
CA ARG A 522 27.00 -17.57 2.80
C ARG A 522 27.32 -18.07 4.23
N LEU A 523 26.34 -18.37 5.07
CA LEU A 523 26.54 -18.81 6.45
C LEU A 523 27.32 -20.13 6.46
N ARG A 524 28.31 -20.28 7.36
CA ARG A 524 29.11 -21.50 7.42
C ARG A 524 28.35 -22.63 8.12
N GLY A 525 28.15 -23.74 7.43
CA GLY A 525 27.68 -25.01 8.02
C GLY A 525 26.44 -25.54 7.32
N VAL A 526 25.56 -24.63 6.94
CA VAL A 526 24.31 -24.88 6.22
C VAL A 526 24.56 -25.31 4.77
N ARG A 527 23.54 -25.94 4.17
CA ARG A 527 23.39 -26.13 2.73
C ARG A 527 23.15 -24.78 2.05
N GLY A 528 24.23 -24.15 1.58
CA GLY A 528 24.22 -22.84 0.90
C GLY A 528 25.12 -22.88 -0.33
N PHE A 529 25.75 -21.76 -0.71
CA PHE A 529 26.62 -21.65 -1.90
C PHE A 529 27.87 -22.56 -1.90
N GLY A 530 28.12 -23.31 -0.83
CA GLY A 530 29.13 -24.37 -0.78
C GLY A 530 28.62 -25.75 -1.23
N ASP A 531 27.33 -25.93 -1.52
CA ASP A 531 26.78 -27.18 -2.06
C ASP A 531 27.37 -27.44 -3.45
N ARG A 532 28.07 -28.56 -3.56
CA ARG A 532 28.73 -28.99 -4.79
C ARG A 532 27.78 -29.68 -5.75
N SER A 533 26.66 -30.21 -5.25
CA SER A 533 25.65 -30.90 -6.06
C SER A 533 24.87 -29.90 -6.92
N ALA A 534 24.55 -28.73 -6.36
CA ALA A 534 23.78 -27.67 -7.01
C ALA A 534 24.61 -26.72 -7.90
N ARG A 535 25.89 -27.01 -8.15
CA ARG A 535 26.81 -26.05 -8.80
C ARG A 535 26.34 -25.54 -10.17
N ALA A 536 25.60 -26.36 -10.91
CA ALA A 536 25.01 -25.99 -12.20
C ALA A 536 23.83 -25.01 -12.05
N VAL A 537 23.01 -25.16 -11.01
CA VAL A 537 21.78 -24.37 -10.79
C VAL A 537 22.10 -22.92 -10.41
N PHE A 538 23.29 -22.64 -9.86
CA PHE A 538 23.75 -21.26 -9.66
C PHE A 538 24.05 -20.49 -10.96
N ALA A 539 24.10 -21.16 -12.11
CA ALA A 539 24.34 -20.52 -13.42
C ALA A 539 23.00 -20.31 -14.14
N GLN A 540 22.39 -19.14 -13.96
CA GLN A 540 21.10 -18.80 -14.55
C GLN A 540 21.27 -18.04 -15.88
N PRO A 541 20.50 -18.32 -16.94
CA PRO A 541 20.52 -17.53 -18.18
C PRO A 541 20.04 -16.10 -17.92
N ASP A 542 20.72 -15.07 -18.47
CA ASP A 542 20.39 -13.66 -18.21
C ASP A 542 19.37 -13.04 -19.19
N GLY A 543 18.75 -13.88 -20.04
CA GLY A 543 17.84 -13.44 -21.10
C GLY A 543 18.49 -12.78 -22.31
N ARG A 544 19.81 -12.55 -22.29
CA ARG A 544 20.55 -11.82 -23.33
C ARG A 544 21.69 -12.64 -23.94
N GLY A 545 21.59 -13.97 -23.84
CA GLY A 545 22.62 -14.92 -24.28
C GLY A 545 23.81 -15.05 -23.33
N GLY A 546 23.75 -14.44 -22.14
CA GLY A 546 24.74 -14.56 -21.08
C GLY A 546 24.26 -15.40 -19.90
N THR A 547 25.08 -15.41 -18.85
CA THR A 547 24.82 -16.11 -17.58
C THR A 547 25.00 -15.14 -16.42
N ILE A 548 24.11 -15.22 -15.43
CA ILE A 548 24.25 -14.56 -14.14
C ILE A 548 24.42 -15.63 -13.03
N TYR A 549 25.23 -15.28 -12.03
CA TYR A 549 25.46 -16.06 -10.82
C TYR A 549 25.04 -15.22 -9.61
N PRO A 550 24.74 -15.84 -8.45
CA PRO A 550 24.37 -15.08 -7.26
C PRO A 550 25.41 -14.01 -6.91
N PHE A 551 24.97 -12.78 -6.63
CA PHE A 551 25.84 -11.64 -6.37
C PHE A 551 25.47 -10.93 -5.07
N ARG A 552 26.48 -10.36 -4.40
CA ARG A 552 26.28 -9.69 -3.12
C ARG A 552 25.64 -8.31 -3.33
N ILE A 553 24.49 -8.08 -2.71
CA ILE A 553 23.94 -6.75 -2.46
C ILE A 553 24.70 -6.15 -1.27
N ALA A 554 25.25 -4.95 -1.43
CA ALA A 554 25.97 -4.26 -0.37
C ALA A 554 25.02 -3.31 0.35
N ALA A 555 24.46 -3.71 1.50
CA ALA A 555 23.34 -3.00 2.15
C ALA A 555 23.63 -1.52 2.43
N ARG A 556 24.87 -1.18 2.81
CA ARG A 556 25.33 0.22 2.99
C ARG A 556 25.28 1.09 1.73
N ARG A 557 25.10 0.52 0.55
CA ARG A 557 25.00 1.23 -0.74
C ARG A 557 23.57 1.31 -1.27
N THR A 558 22.60 0.73 -0.57
CA THR A 558 21.19 0.65 -1.00
C THR A 558 20.24 1.03 0.15
N GLY A 559 20.57 2.07 0.92
CA GLY A 559 19.72 2.55 2.03
C GLY A 559 19.43 1.47 3.08
N GLY A 560 20.42 0.65 3.46
CA GLY A 560 20.23 -0.45 4.41
C GLY A 560 19.69 -1.73 3.77
N GLY A 561 20.09 -2.06 2.54
CA GLY A 561 19.70 -3.33 1.92
C GLY A 561 18.34 -3.28 1.22
N CYS A 562 17.87 -2.09 0.85
CA CYS A 562 16.70 -1.97 -0.02
C CYS A 562 17.01 -2.58 -1.41
N THR A 563 15.98 -3.16 -2.02
CA THR A 563 15.96 -3.76 -3.35
C THR A 563 14.61 -3.44 -4.00
N THR A 564 14.48 -3.66 -5.31
CA THR A 564 13.17 -3.90 -5.92
C THR A 564 12.53 -5.12 -5.28
N ASP A 565 11.21 -5.16 -5.30
CA ASP A 565 10.43 -6.34 -5.01
C ASP A 565 10.41 -7.27 -6.25
N PRO A 566 11.03 -8.46 -6.18
CA PRO A 566 11.03 -9.42 -7.28
C PRO A 566 9.71 -10.19 -7.34
N VAL A 567 9.20 -10.45 -8.55
CA VAL A 567 7.89 -11.08 -8.73
C VAL A 567 7.79 -12.49 -8.12
N HIS A 568 6.90 -12.66 -7.15
CA HIS A 568 6.67 -13.90 -6.39
C HIS A 568 5.27 -14.52 -6.61
N PHE A 569 4.64 -14.24 -7.75
CA PHE A 569 3.34 -14.80 -8.10
C PHE A 569 3.40 -16.30 -8.44
N TRP A 570 2.25 -16.97 -8.33
CA TRP A 570 2.07 -18.41 -8.58
C TRP A 570 2.82 -18.94 -9.81
N VAL A 571 2.60 -18.34 -10.98
CA VAL A 571 3.14 -18.81 -12.27
C VAL A 571 4.68 -18.79 -12.35
N PRO A 572 5.38 -17.64 -12.17
CA PRO A 572 6.84 -17.61 -12.25
C PRO A 572 7.54 -18.44 -11.16
N GLN A 573 6.93 -18.55 -9.97
CA GLN A 573 7.43 -19.43 -8.90
C GLN A 573 7.35 -20.91 -9.32
N HIS A 574 6.21 -21.37 -9.83
CA HIS A 574 6.08 -22.75 -10.34
C HIS A 574 7.07 -23.04 -11.48
N GLU A 575 7.20 -22.14 -12.47
CA GLU A 575 8.12 -22.34 -13.58
C GLU A 575 9.59 -22.40 -13.12
N GLY A 576 10.00 -21.47 -12.25
CA GLY A 576 11.37 -21.38 -11.74
C GLY A 576 11.77 -22.50 -10.78
N VAL A 577 10.83 -23.01 -9.97
CA VAL A 577 11.06 -24.16 -9.07
C VAL A 577 11.06 -25.48 -9.83
N LEU A 578 10.07 -25.72 -10.69
CA LEU A 578 9.85 -27.01 -11.33
C LEU A 578 10.79 -27.24 -12.54
N THR A 579 11.43 -26.19 -13.04
CA THR A 579 12.39 -26.26 -14.16
C THR A 579 13.78 -25.76 -13.72
N PRO A 580 14.65 -26.63 -13.15
CA PRO A 580 15.94 -26.20 -12.64
C PRO A 580 16.81 -25.51 -13.70
N GLY A 581 17.23 -24.28 -13.40
CA GLY A 581 18.04 -23.46 -14.32
C GLY A 581 17.28 -22.39 -15.10
N THR A 582 15.97 -22.19 -14.86
CA THR A 582 15.16 -21.16 -15.53
C THR A 582 14.70 -20.01 -14.63
N TRP A 583 15.10 -19.95 -13.36
CA TRP A 583 14.63 -18.96 -12.37
C TRP A 583 14.61 -17.51 -12.90
N VAL A 584 15.74 -17.04 -13.41
CA VAL A 584 15.81 -15.67 -13.95
C VAL A 584 14.93 -15.54 -15.19
N THR A 585 14.85 -16.57 -16.04
CA THR A 585 14.07 -16.54 -17.28
C THR A 585 12.56 -16.67 -17.08
N SER A 586 12.06 -17.33 -16.03
CA SER A 586 10.63 -17.34 -15.69
C SER A 586 10.16 -16.00 -15.13
N HIS A 587 11.07 -15.24 -14.51
CA HIS A 587 10.83 -13.89 -14.01
C HIS A 587 10.88 -12.81 -15.12
N LEU A 588 11.77 -12.93 -16.12
CA LEU A 588 11.94 -11.95 -17.21
C LEU A 588 10.63 -11.44 -17.86
N PRO A 589 9.58 -12.25 -18.14
CA PRO A 589 8.34 -11.77 -18.75
C PRO A 589 7.53 -10.80 -17.87
N PHE A 590 7.69 -10.88 -16.55
CA PHE A 590 6.92 -10.11 -15.58
C PHE A 590 7.63 -8.82 -15.14
N GLU A 591 8.97 -8.87 -14.99
CA GLU A 591 9.75 -7.77 -14.41
C GLU A 591 10.97 -7.33 -15.25
N GLY A 592 11.14 -7.88 -16.45
CA GLY A 592 12.19 -7.48 -17.39
C GLY A 592 13.59 -7.58 -16.77
N THR A 593 14.42 -6.55 -16.91
CA THR A 593 15.79 -6.56 -16.35
C THR A 593 15.86 -6.61 -14.82
N ASN A 594 14.76 -6.35 -14.11
CA ASN A 594 14.73 -6.48 -12.66
C ASN A 594 14.80 -7.95 -12.23
N ALA A 595 14.46 -8.92 -13.09
CA ALA A 595 14.64 -10.35 -12.85
C ALA A 595 16.07 -10.75 -12.46
N LEU A 596 17.08 -9.92 -12.76
CA LEU A 596 18.45 -10.15 -12.31
C LEU A 596 18.60 -9.96 -10.78
N VAL A 597 17.76 -9.15 -10.12
CA VAL A 597 17.82 -8.88 -8.68
C VAL A 597 17.47 -10.10 -7.83
N THR A 598 16.71 -11.05 -8.39
CA THR A 598 16.41 -12.37 -7.78
C THR A 598 17.67 -13.11 -7.35
N MET A 599 18.79 -12.90 -8.06
CA MET A 599 20.10 -13.50 -7.80
C MET A 599 20.92 -12.73 -6.75
N GLY A 600 20.37 -11.67 -6.17
CA GLY A 600 21.00 -10.93 -5.08
C GLY A 600 21.07 -11.75 -3.79
N TYR A 601 22.10 -11.54 -2.97
CA TYR A 601 22.19 -12.06 -1.60
C TYR A 601 22.92 -11.08 -0.67
N PHE A 602 22.68 -11.22 0.63
CA PHE A 602 23.42 -10.55 1.70
C PHE A 602 24.41 -11.49 2.40
N ASP A 603 25.46 -10.93 3.01
CA ASP A 603 26.23 -11.69 4.00
C ASP A 603 26.37 -10.93 5.31
N GLU A 604 27.10 -11.51 6.27
CA GLU A 604 27.28 -10.96 7.62
C GLU A 604 27.68 -9.48 7.67
N ARG A 605 28.34 -8.96 6.62
CA ARG A 605 28.75 -7.55 6.54
C ARG A 605 27.58 -6.60 6.29
N ASP A 606 26.45 -7.14 5.84
CA ASP A 606 25.23 -6.43 5.46
C ASP A 606 24.12 -6.65 6.49
N ILE A 607 23.94 -7.89 6.96
CA ILE A 607 22.93 -8.29 7.96
C ILE A 607 23.57 -8.97 9.20
N PRO A 608 24.41 -8.24 9.97
CA PRO A 608 25.17 -8.82 11.08
C PRO A 608 24.29 -9.34 12.22
N TYR A 609 23.09 -8.79 12.40
CA TYR A 609 22.17 -9.18 13.47
C TYR A 609 21.60 -10.60 13.23
N HIS A 610 21.03 -10.84 12.05
CA HIS A 610 20.54 -12.16 11.63
C HIS A 610 21.66 -13.22 11.66
N TYR A 611 22.88 -12.89 11.23
CA TYR A 611 24.03 -13.80 11.32
C TYR A 611 24.49 -14.07 12.76
N ALA A 612 24.37 -13.11 13.67
CA ALA A 612 24.65 -13.31 15.08
C ALA A 612 23.62 -14.25 15.73
N LEU A 613 22.34 -14.08 15.41
CA LEU A 613 21.26 -14.98 15.85
C LEU A 613 21.45 -16.40 15.32
N ALA A 614 21.71 -16.58 14.03
CA ALA A 614 21.96 -17.90 13.42
C ALA A 614 23.19 -18.63 13.99
N ARG A 615 24.14 -17.91 14.60
CA ARG A 615 25.25 -18.51 15.37
C ARG A 615 24.96 -18.71 16.85
N ALA A 616 23.97 -18.01 17.39
CA ALA A 616 23.58 -18.14 18.78
C ALA A 616 22.57 -19.28 19.00
N PHE A 617 21.72 -19.53 18.01
CA PHE A 617 20.55 -20.41 18.09
C PHE A 617 20.54 -21.48 16.99
N THR A 618 19.47 -22.26 16.86
CA THR A 618 19.33 -23.26 15.79
C THR A 618 18.77 -22.61 14.53
N ILE A 619 19.42 -22.82 13.38
CA ILE A 619 18.91 -22.47 12.05
C ILE A 619 18.40 -23.73 11.33
N CYS A 620 17.25 -23.65 10.68
CA CYS A 620 16.73 -24.72 9.83
C CYS A 620 17.15 -24.47 8.37
N ASP A 621 17.94 -25.36 7.76
CA ASP A 621 18.46 -25.19 6.40
C ASP A 621 17.72 -25.99 5.32
N GLN A 622 16.63 -26.67 5.71
CA GLN A 622 15.64 -27.27 4.81
C GLN A 622 14.20 -26.92 5.26
N TYR A 623 13.99 -25.65 5.63
CA TYR A 623 12.67 -25.07 5.80
C TYR A 623 12.24 -24.39 4.49
N PHE A 624 11.05 -24.72 3.99
CA PHE A 624 10.49 -24.26 2.73
C PHE A 624 9.23 -23.42 2.96
N CYS A 625 8.92 -22.48 2.08
CA CYS A 625 7.58 -21.89 2.10
C CYS A 625 6.55 -22.97 1.72
N SER A 626 5.35 -22.92 2.29
CA SER A 626 4.34 -23.97 2.04
C SER A 626 3.76 -23.91 0.63
N VAL A 627 3.83 -22.75 -0.04
CA VAL A 627 3.22 -22.47 -1.36
C VAL A 627 4.24 -21.85 -2.32
N MET A 628 4.29 -22.36 -3.55
CA MET A 628 4.96 -21.70 -4.69
C MET A 628 4.11 -20.50 -5.17
N GLY A 629 4.14 -19.41 -4.41
CA GLY A 629 3.32 -18.22 -4.64
C GLY A 629 3.47 -17.20 -3.52
N PRO A 630 2.61 -16.17 -3.50
CA PRO A 630 2.84 -14.97 -2.68
C PRO A 630 2.54 -15.17 -1.19
N THR A 631 2.69 -14.06 -0.46
CA THR A 631 2.49 -13.84 0.97
C THR A 631 1.26 -14.51 1.57
N ASP A 632 0.06 -14.06 1.23
CA ASP A 632 -1.19 -14.53 1.85
C ASP A 632 -1.42 -16.05 1.77
N PRO A 633 -1.21 -16.73 0.63
CA PRO A 633 -1.21 -18.19 0.59
C PRO A 633 -0.30 -18.83 1.64
N ASN A 634 0.92 -18.33 1.82
CA ASN A 634 1.89 -18.85 2.78
C ASN A 634 1.53 -18.52 4.23
N ARG A 635 1.06 -17.30 4.51
CA ARG A 635 0.56 -16.88 5.83
C ARG A 635 -0.71 -17.66 6.23
N SER A 636 -1.60 -17.96 5.28
CA SER A 636 -2.74 -18.87 5.48
C SER A 636 -2.27 -20.29 5.85
N TYR A 637 -1.22 -20.82 5.22
CA TYR A 637 -0.63 -22.10 5.66
C TYR A 637 -0.03 -22.03 7.07
N ALA A 638 0.59 -20.89 7.44
CA ALA A 638 1.17 -20.65 8.76
C ALA A 638 0.13 -20.45 9.89
N MET A 639 -1.15 -20.32 9.55
CA MET A 639 -2.26 -20.15 10.50
C MET A 639 -3.36 -21.23 10.38
N THR A 640 -3.49 -21.91 9.24
CA THR A 640 -4.65 -22.78 8.93
C THR A 640 -4.29 -24.10 8.23
N GLY A 641 -3.03 -24.27 7.80
CA GLY A 641 -2.57 -25.50 7.14
C GLY A 641 -3.09 -25.74 5.72
N THR A 642 -3.79 -24.78 5.10
CA THR A 642 -4.34 -24.91 3.75
C THR A 642 -4.54 -23.54 3.05
N ILE A 643 -4.90 -23.60 1.76
CA ILE A 643 -5.44 -22.49 0.95
C ILE A 643 -6.83 -22.81 0.37
N ASP A 644 -7.48 -23.88 0.81
CA ASP A 644 -8.75 -24.41 0.27
C ASP A 644 -8.67 -24.74 -1.25
N PRO A 645 -7.81 -25.70 -1.67
CA PRO A 645 -7.49 -25.93 -3.08
C PRO A 645 -8.61 -26.57 -3.91
N ASP A 646 -9.68 -27.05 -3.28
CA ASP A 646 -10.91 -27.49 -3.95
C ASP A 646 -12.06 -26.46 -3.91
N GLY A 647 -11.81 -25.28 -3.31
CA GLY A 647 -12.69 -24.11 -3.33
C GLY A 647 -14.01 -24.31 -2.59
N ARG A 648 -14.04 -25.13 -1.53
CA ARG A 648 -15.27 -25.48 -0.79
C ARG A 648 -15.66 -24.47 0.28
N ALA A 649 -14.70 -23.69 0.78
CA ALA A 649 -14.83 -22.89 1.98
C ALA A 649 -14.34 -21.44 1.81
N GLY A 650 -14.14 -20.98 0.57
CA GLY A 650 -13.86 -19.58 0.22
C GLY A 650 -12.60 -19.35 -0.61
N GLY A 651 -11.79 -20.40 -0.83
CA GLY A 651 -10.60 -20.36 -1.68
C GLY A 651 -10.85 -20.84 -3.13
N PRO A 652 -9.79 -21.21 -3.87
CA PRO A 652 -8.40 -21.24 -3.44
C PRO A 652 -7.77 -19.85 -3.28
N LEU A 653 -7.06 -19.62 -2.18
CA LEU A 653 -6.28 -18.39 -1.96
C LEU A 653 -4.97 -18.43 -2.74
N LEU A 654 -4.85 -17.57 -3.76
CA LEU A 654 -3.68 -17.49 -4.67
C LEU A 654 -3.05 -16.08 -4.79
N SER A 655 -3.57 -15.08 -4.07
CA SER A 655 -3.20 -13.66 -4.18
C SER A 655 -3.00 -13.03 -2.81
N ALA A 656 -2.12 -12.03 -2.73
CA ALA A 656 -1.94 -11.16 -1.56
C ALA A 656 -3.06 -10.12 -1.33
N PHE A 657 -4.09 -10.09 -2.20
CA PHE A 657 -5.17 -9.09 -2.17
C PHE A 657 -6.51 -9.70 -2.65
N PRO A 658 -7.17 -10.57 -1.85
CA PRO A 658 -8.48 -11.11 -2.21
C PRO A 658 -9.55 -10.01 -2.23
N SER A 659 -10.52 -10.07 -3.16
CA SER A 659 -11.54 -9.02 -3.30
C SER A 659 -12.78 -9.28 -2.42
N GLU A 660 -13.12 -8.28 -1.59
CA GLU A 660 -14.32 -8.05 -0.76
C GLU A 660 -15.56 -8.98 -0.85
N PRO A 661 -16.17 -9.42 0.28
CA PRO A 661 -15.78 -9.29 1.70
C PRO A 661 -15.27 -10.66 2.26
N PRO A 662 -15.01 -10.82 3.59
CA PRO A 662 -14.54 -12.09 4.16
C PRO A 662 -15.42 -13.28 3.77
N ALA A 663 -14.80 -14.24 3.08
CA ALA A 663 -15.48 -15.39 2.47
C ALA A 663 -14.88 -16.73 2.92
N MET A 664 -13.72 -16.71 3.59
CA MET A 664 -13.05 -17.92 4.07
C MET A 664 -13.74 -18.43 5.33
N SER A 665 -13.88 -19.74 5.45
CA SER A 665 -14.72 -20.37 6.49
C SER A 665 -14.21 -21.74 6.94
N TRP A 666 -13.02 -22.16 6.50
CA TRP A 666 -12.36 -23.34 7.05
C TRP A 666 -11.77 -23.04 8.44
N THR A 667 -11.63 -24.10 9.26
CA THR A 667 -11.14 -23.97 10.63
C THR A 667 -9.67 -23.57 10.65
N THR A 668 -9.35 -22.58 11.48
CA THR A 668 -8.00 -22.05 11.69
C THR A 668 -7.32 -22.68 12.93
N MET A 669 -5.99 -22.56 13.06
CA MET A 669 -5.27 -23.04 14.24
C MET A 669 -5.68 -22.28 15.52
N PRO A 670 -5.86 -20.94 15.52
CA PRO A 670 -6.37 -20.24 16.70
C PRO A 670 -7.71 -20.79 17.23
N GLU A 671 -8.63 -21.18 16.34
CA GLU A 671 -9.87 -21.87 16.76
C GLU A 671 -9.59 -23.22 17.44
N GLN A 672 -8.65 -24.02 16.93
CA GLN A 672 -8.23 -25.28 17.54
C GLN A 672 -7.56 -25.09 18.92
N LEU A 673 -6.84 -23.99 19.12
CA LEU A 673 -6.27 -23.59 20.42
C LEU A 673 -7.37 -23.15 21.39
N GLN A 674 -8.28 -22.27 20.94
CA GLN A 674 -9.41 -21.77 21.73
C GLN A 674 -10.32 -22.89 22.22
N ALA A 675 -10.65 -23.85 21.35
CA ALA A 675 -11.47 -25.02 21.68
C ALA A 675 -10.86 -25.93 22.77
N ARG A 676 -9.57 -25.77 23.07
CA ARG A 676 -8.84 -26.53 24.11
C ARG A 676 -8.44 -25.67 25.32
N GLY A 677 -8.89 -24.41 25.37
CA GLY A 677 -8.56 -23.48 26.46
C GLY A 677 -7.10 -23.02 26.46
N ILE A 678 -6.40 -23.12 25.33
CA ILE A 678 -5.02 -22.65 25.18
C ILE A 678 -5.09 -21.16 24.82
N SER A 679 -4.44 -20.29 25.60
CA SER A 679 -4.48 -18.84 25.33
C SER A 679 -3.64 -18.49 24.10
N TRP A 680 -4.19 -17.62 23.25
CA TRP A 680 -3.55 -17.21 22.01
C TRP A 680 -3.88 -15.74 21.68
N LYS A 681 -2.97 -15.06 20.97
CA LYS A 681 -3.24 -13.76 20.30
C LYS A 681 -2.47 -13.67 18.99
N VAL A 682 -2.96 -12.86 18.06
CA VAL A 682 -2.25 -12.37 16.88
C VAL A 682 -2.07 -10.87 17.06
N TYR A 683 -0.82 -10.42 17.08
CA TYR A 683 -0.47 -9.00 17.22
C TYR A 683 -0.06 -8.47 15.86
N SER A 684 -0.84 -7.55 15.29
CA SER A 684 -0.65 -6.99 13.94
C SER A 684 -0.50 -5.46 13.95
N ASP A 685 -0.14 -4.87 12.82
CA ASP A 685 -0.13 -3.42 12.65
C ASP A 685 -1.54 -2.83 12.92
N PRO A 686 -1.71 -1.79 13.77
CA PRO A 686 -2.99 -1.11 13.95
C PRO A 686 -3.55 -0.49 12.65
N SER A 687 -2.72 -0.29 11.62
CA SER A 687 -3.13 0.15 10.29
C SER A 687 -3.43 -1.00 9.30
N SER A 688 -3.26 -2.27 9.69
CA SER A 688 -3.64 -3.43 8.86
C SER A 688 -5.14 -3.38 8.54
N THR A 689 -5.46 -3.18 7.26
CA THR A 689 -6.83 -3.32 6.73
C THR A 689 -6.99 -4.67 6.02
N PHE A 690 -8.21 -4.97 5.56
CA PHE A 690 -8.46 -6.09 4.64
C PHE A 690 -7.71 -5.97 3.30
N VAL A 691 -7.21 -4.78 2.96
CA VAL A 691 -6.57 -4.45 1.67
C VAL A 691 -5.06 -4.26 1.81
N ASP A 692 -4.57 -3.80 2.96
CA ASP A 692 -3.17 -3.42 3.18
C ASP A 692 -2.55 -4.08 4.44
N GLY A 693 -3.00 -5.30 4.79
CA GLY A 693 -2.58 -5.98 6.02
C GLY A 693 -2.37 -7.49 5.88
N ASP A 694 -1.16 -7.96 6.21
CA ASP A 694 -0.72 -9.35 6.20
C ASP A 694 -1.48 -10.31 7.15
N ASN A 695 -2.43 -9.81 7.93
CA ASN A 695 -3.19 -10.62 8.88
C ASN A 695 -4.32 -11.38 8.16
N THR A 696 -3.97 -12.52 7.54
CA THR A 696 -4.89 -13.36 6.77
C THR A 696 -6.17 -13.79 7.52
N LEU A 697 -6.22 -13.69 8.85
CA LEU A 697 -7.45 -13.94 9.64
C LEU A 697 -8.56 -12.92 9.31
N LEU A 698 -8.20 -11.74 8.80
CA LEU A 698 -9.15 -10.76 8.26
C LEU A 698 -10.00 -11.31 7.10
N PHE A 699 -9.56 -12.36 6.40
CA PHE A 699 -10.31 -12.96 5.29
C PHE A 699 -11.38 -13.97 5.74
N PHE A 700 -11.39 -14.34 7.03
CA PHE A 700 -12.23 -15.39 7.58
C PHE A 700 -13.47 -14.84 8.25
N THR A 701 -14.65 -15.28 7.80
CA THR A 701 -15.95 -14.78 8.26
C THR A 701 -16.10 -14.87 9.78
N GLN A 702 -15.61 -15.94 10.40
CA GLN A 702 -15.75 -16.17 11.84
C GLN A 702 -15.05 -15.11 12.72
N TYR A 703 -13.97 -14.48 12.24
CA TYR A 703 -13.25 -13.44 13.00
C TYR A 703 -13.98 -12.10 13.01
N HIS A 704 -14.97 -11.90 12.14
CA HIS A 704 -15.84 -10.72 12.13
C HIS A 704 -17.16 -10.93 12.88
N THR A 705 -17.51 -12.18 13.21
CA THR A 705 -18.78 -12.54 13.86
C THR A 705 -18.63 -13.06 15.29
N ASP A 706 -17.50 -13.69 15.63
CA ASP A 706 -17.21 -14.14 17.00
C ASP A 706 -16.37 -13.06 17.73
N PRO A 707 -16.87 -12.49 18.84
CA PRO A 707 -16.18 -11.40 19.53
C PRO A 707 -14.90 -11.85 20.23
N VAL A 708 -14.74 -13.13 20.57
CA VAL A 708 -13.51 -13.67 21.19
C VAL A 708 -12.45 -13.91 20.13
N LEU A 709 -12.83 -14.45 18.96
CA LEU A 709 -11.91 -14.57 17.83
C LEU A 709 -11.42 -13.18 17.36
N LYS A 710 -12.31 -12.19 17.30
CA LYS A 710 -11.95 -10.80 16.98
C LYS A 710 -10.97 -10.21 18.00
N ALA A 711 -11.31 -10.31 19.30
CA ALA A 711 -10.51 -9.72 20.39
C ALA A 711 -9.10 -10.31 20.51
N ASN A 712 -8.88 -11.55 20.07
CA ASN A 712 -7.58 -12.21 20.07
C ASN A 712 -6.87 -12.18 18.71
N GLY A 713 -7.61 -12.11 17.59
CA GLY A 713 -7.06 -12.32 16.24
C GLY A 713 -7.03 -11.09 15.33
N ILE A 714 -7.72 -10.00 15.68
CA ILE A 714 -7.77 -8.75 14.92
C ILE A 714 -7.38 -7.56 15.81
N ASP A 715 -7.93 -7.49 17.03
CA ASP A 715 -7.79 -6.31 17.89
C ASP A 715 -6.40 -6.08 18.54
N PRO A 716 -5.53 -7.08 18.78
CA PRO A 716 -4.22 -6.84 19.38
C PRO A 716 -3.23 -6.18 18.42
N THR A 717 -2.59 -5.10 18.87
CA THR A 717 -1.59 -4.36 18.08
C THR A 717 -0.17 -4.90 18.33
N PHE A 718 0.74 -4.75 17.36
CA PHE A 718 2.13 -5.21 17.44
C PHE A 718 2.86 -4.70 18.71
N ASP A 719 2.69 -3.42 19.06
CA ASP A 719 3.27 -2.84 20.28
C ASP A 719 2.67 -3.43 21.57
N GLY A 720 1.44 -3.94 21.52
CA GLY A 720 0.78 -4.63 22.63
C GLY A 720 1.51 -5.91 23.08
N PHE A 721 2.30 -6.54 22.20
CA PHE A 721 3.13 -7.69 22.57
C PHE A 721 4.19 -7.32 23.62
N GLU A 722 4.82 -6.15 23.50
CA GLU A 722 5.83 -5.71 24.48
C GLU A 722 5.19 -5.42 25.85
N ALA A 723 3.95 -4.91 25.86
CA ALA A 723 3.18 -4.68 27.08
C ALA A 723 2.83 -5.98 27.80
N ASP A 724 2.27 -6.98 27.08
CA ASP A 724 1.97 -8.30 27.64
C ASP A 724 3.25 -9.00 28.14
N ALA A 725 4.35 -8.90 27.37
CA ALA A 725 5.68 -9.43 27.72
C ALA A 725 6.31 -8.76 28.94
N ALA A 726 6.01 -7.48 29.21
CA ALA A 726 6.43 -6.77 30.42
C ALA A 726 5.54 -7.10 31.63
N ALA A 727 4.23 -7.21 31.45
CA ALA A 727 3.26 -7.38 32.52
C ALA A 727 3.30 -8.77 33.16
N GLY A 728 3.23 -9.83 32.37
CA GLY A 728 2.99 -11.20 32.87
C GLY A 728 2.14 -12.05 31.93
N ASP A 729 1.49 -11.37 30.99
CA ASP A 729 0.22 -11.81 30.42
C ASP A 729 0.37 -12.29 28.97
N LEU A 730 1.58 -12.73 28.59
CA LEU A 730 1.83 -13.36 27.30
C LEU A 730 0.94 -14.60 27.15
N PRO A 731 0.22 -14.75 26.03
CA PRO A 731 -0.52 -15.96 25.76
C PRO A 731 0.43 -17.15 25.54
N GLN A 732 -0.11 -18.36 25.60
CA GLN A 732 0.67 -19.58 25.31
C GLN A 732 1.11 -19.64 23.83
N VAL A 733 0.37 -18.98 22.93
CA VAL A 733 0.73 -18.82 21.51
C VAL A 733 0.57 -17.37 21.07
N SER A 734 1.64 -16.76 20.56
CA SER A 734 1.63 -15.41 19.98
C SER A 734 2.02 -15.46 18.51
N TRP A 735 1.18 -15.00 17.60
CA TRP A 735 1.63 -14.65 16.24
C TRP A 735 1.98 -13.17 16.18
N LEU A 736 3.12 -12.83 15.58
CA LEU A 736 3.60 -11.46 15.42
C LEU A 736 3.71 -11.11 13.93
N ILE A 737 2.94 -10.10 13.54
CA ILE A 737 2.93 -9.50 12.21
C ILE A 737 3.38 -8.06 12.40
N ALA A 738 4.61 -7.75 11.96
CA ALA A 738 5.18 -6.42 12.13
C ALA A 738 4.52 -5.40 11.16
N PRO A 739 4.52 -4.10 11.48
CA PRO A 739 4.14 -3.02 10.57
C PRO A 739 4.91 -3.00 9.24
N VAL A 740 4.25 -2.51 8.19
CA VAL A 740 4.74 -2.52 6.78
C VAL A 740 6.14 -1.89 6.63
N ASP A 741 6.48 -0.89 7.43
CA ASP A 741 7.78 -0.23 7.38
C ASP A 741 8.92 -1.04 8.05
N ILE A 742 8.60 -2.03 8.89
CA ILE A 742 9.55 -2.83 9.68
C ILE A 742 9.41 -4.37 9.51
N LEU A 743 8.65 -4.86 8.53
CA LEU A 743 8.44 -6.30 8.23
C LEU A 743 9.38 -6.92 7.17
N GLU A 744 10.41 -6.19 6.72
CA GLU A 744 11.38 -6.58 5.69
C GLU A 744 10.89 -6.70 4.23
N HIS A 745 9.62 -6.53 3.87
CA HIS A 745 9.20 -6.57 2.45
C HIS A 745 10.06 -5.58 1.61
N PRO A 746 10.63 -5.99 0.45
CA PRO A 746 11.43 -5.12 -0.41
C PRO A 746 10.67 -3.84 -0.78
N VAL A 747 11.37 -2.75 -1.11
CA VAL A 747 10.82 -1.38 -1.35
C VAL A 747 10.11 -0.69 -0.17
N GLN A 748 9.20 -1.34 0.58
CA GLN A 748 8.55 -0.74 1.76
C GLN A 748 9.45 -0.79 3.01
N SER A 749 10.24 -1.86 3.16
CA SER A 749 11.10 -2.10 4.32
C SER A 749 12.48 -2.61 3.91
N THR A 750 13.29 -2.95 4.91
CA THR A 750 14.69 -3.38 4.73
C THR A 750 15.08 -4.43 5.76
N PRO A 751 16.10 -5.27 5.49
CA PRO A 751 16.67 -6.18 6.50
C PRO A 751 17.07 -5.45 7.79
N GLN A 752 17.53 -4.20 7.67
CA GLN A 752 17.93 -3.35 8.79
C GLN A 752 16.74 -3.00 9.69
N ARG A 753 15.56 -2.74 9.11
CA ARG A 753 14.32 -2.41 9.83
C ARG A 753 13.65 -3.63 10.46
N GLY A 754 13.68 -4.80 9.82
CA GLY A 754 13.24 -6.03 10.48
C GLY A 754 14.17 -6.54 11.57
N ALA A 755 15.48 -6.32 11.44
CA ALA A 755 16.41 -6.51 12.57
C ALA A 755 16.01 -5.64 13.78
N TYR A 756 15.47 -4.43 13.54
CA TYR A 756 14.98 -3.56 14.62
C TYR A 756 13.71 -4.14 15.26
N ALA A 757 12.70 -4.52 14.46
CA ALA A 757 11.49 -5.21 14.93
C ALA A 757 11.80 -6.48 15.74
N LEU A 758 12.71 -7.30 15.25
CA LEU A 758 13.17 -8.51 15.94
C LEU A 758 13.95 -8.19 17.23
N SER A 759 14.74 -7.12 17.24
CA SER A 759 15.45 -6.68 18.45
C SER A 759 14.53 -6.18 19.55
N ARG A 760 13.41 -5.55 19.18
CA ARG A 760 12.30 -5.19 20.06
C ARG A 760 11.67 -6.42 20.71
N VAL A 761 11.18 -7.36 19.89
CA VAL A 761 10.61 -8.65 20.32
C VAL A 761 11.56 -9.42 21.25
N LEU A 762 12.84 -9.53 20.90
CA LEU A 762 13.82 -10.23 21.73
C LEU A 762 14.14 -9.48 23.03
N SER A 763 14.14 -8.14 23.02
CA SER A 763 14.31 -7.35 24.24
C SER A 763 13.14 -7.57 25.20
N ALA A 764 11.90 -7.58 24.70
CA ALA A 764 10.71 -7.84 25.50
C ALA A 764 10.74 -9.25 26.13
N LEU A 765 11.06 -10.27 25.34
CA LEU A 765 11.16 -11.66 25.79
C LEU A 765 12.31 -11.92 26.76
N THR A 766 13.40 -11.14 26.69
CA THR A 766 14.60 -11.32 27.54
C THR A 766 14.68 -10.36 28.72
N ALA A 767 13.81 -9.35 28.80
CA ALA A 767 13.71 -8.43 29.94
C ALA A 767 13.40 -9.14 31.27
N ARG A 768 12.66 -10.26 31.21
CA ARG A 768 12.30 -11.10 32.37
C ARG A 768 12.87 -12.51 32.22
N PRO A 769 13.85 -12.94 33.06
CA PRO A 769 14.48 -14.25 32.95
C PRO A 769 13.51 -15.43 32.97
N GLU A 770 12.41 -15.31 33.72
CA GLU A 770 11.35 -16.32 33.82
C GLU A 770 10.55 -16.50 32.53
N VAL A 771 10.28 -15.41 31.79
CA VAL A 771 9.64 -15.45 30.46
C VAL A 771 10.59 -16.09 29.47
N TRP A 772 11.84 -15.59 29.39
CA TRP A 772 12.87 -16.14 28.51
C TRP A 772 13.07 -17.64 28.72
N ALA A 773 13.14 -18.09 29.98
CA ALA A 773 13.36 -19.48 30.34
C ALA A 773 12.29 -20.46 29.85
N ARG A 774 11.11 -19.97 29.47
CA ARG A 774 9.95 -20.77 29.07
C ARG A 774 9.44 -20.46 27.66
N THR A 775 10.21 -19.70 26.86
CA THR A 775 9.78 -19.25 25.53
C THR A 775 10.54 -19.95 24.41
N VAL A 776 9.81 -20.27 23.32
CA VAL A 776 10.40 -20.47 21.99
C VAL A 776 9.88 -19.39 21.05
N LEU A 777 10.78 -18.60 20.48
CA LEU A 777 10.50 -17.72 19.35
C LEU A 777 10.91 -18.43 18.05
N PHE A 778 9.95 -18.70 17.18
CA PHE A 778 10.20 -19.02 15.77
C PHE A 778 10.22 -17.72 14.99
N LEU A 779 11.38 -17.37 14.43
CA LEU A 779 11.47 -16.37 13.37
C LEU A 779 11.47 -17.12 12.04
N THR A 780 10.52 -16.81 11.17
CA THR A 780 10.47 -17.31 9.79
C THR A 780 10.15 -16.17 8.83
N TYR A 781 10.26 -16.45 7.53
CA TYR A 781 9.63 -15.65 6.49
C TYR A 781 8.42 -16.39 5.93
N ASP A 782 7.53 -15.67 5.27
CA ASP A 782 6.34 -16.14 4.57
C ASP A 782 6.72 -16.84 3.25
N GLU A 783 7.41 -16.16 2.34
CA GLU A 783 7.90 -16.71 1.09
C GLU A 783 9.28 -16.11 0.74
N ASN A 784 9.78 -16.43 -0.45
CA ASN A 784 11.16 -16.19 -0.84
C ASN A 784 11.44 -14.79 -1.43
N GLY A 785 10.43 -13.94 -1.57
CA GLY A 785 10.49 -12.62 -2.21
C GLY A 785 10.80 -12.72 -3.69
N GLY A 786 10.53 -13.86 -4.33
CA GLY A 786 11.03 -14.14 -5.67
C GLY A 786 12.56 -14.23 -5.76
N PHE A 787 13.28 -14.08 -4.63
CA PHE A 787 14.72 -14.30 -4.58
C PHE A 787 15.02 -15.78 -4.75
N PHE A 788 16.13 -16.04 -5.44
CA PHE A 788 16.58 -17.36 -5.81
C PHE A 788 16.97 -18.20 -4.58
N ASP A 789 16.62 -19.48 -4.59
CA ASP A 789 17.23 -20.50 -3.73
C ASP A 789 17.60 -21.74 -4.56
N HIS A 790 18.75 -22.35 -4.27
CA HIS A 790 19.27 -23.47 -5.08
C HIS A 790 18.68 -24.85 -4.76
N VAL A 791 17.97 -25.01 -3.63
CA VAL A 791 17.48 -26.34 -3.22
C VAL A 791 16.12 -26.59 -3.81
N THR A 792 16.05 -27.53 -4.74
CA THR A 792 14.77 -28.08 -5.23
C THR A 792 13.97 -28.65 -4.04
N PRO A 793 12.75 -28.17 -3.79
CA PRO A 793 11.92 -28.65 -2.70
C PRO A 793 11.39 -30.07 -2.95
N PRO A 794 11.06 -30.82 -1.88
CA PRO A 794 10.21 -31.98 -1.99
C PRO A 794 8.83 -31.57 -2.53
N THR A 795 8.41 -32.20 -3.63
CA THR A 795 7.08 -32.01 -4.21
C THR A 795 6.23 -33.28 -4.10
N PRO A 796 4.90 -33.15 -3.92
CA PRO A 796 3.98 -34.27 -3.84
C PRO A 796 3.84 -34.95 -5.22
N PRO A 797 3.52 -36.26 -5.26
CA PRO A 797 3.11 -36.92 -6.49
C PRO A 797 1.85 -36.27 -7.10
N ALA A 798 1.77 -36.23 -8.43
CA ALA A 798 0.61 -35.68 -9.14
C ALA A 798 -0.71 -36.31 -8.69
N GLY A 799 -1.71 -35.48 -8.38
CA GLY A 799 -3.02 -35.91 -7.90
C GLY A 799 -3.09 -36.22 -6.40
N THR A 800 -2.05 -35.89 -5.62
CA THR A 800 -2.10 -36.00 -4.15
C THR A 800 -3.21 -35.10 -3.58
N PRO A 801 -4.17 -35.64 -2.78
CA PRO A 801 -5.28 -34.85 -2.24
C PRO A 801 -4.82 -33.69 -1.33
N GLY A 802 -5.38 -32.50 -1.54
CA GLY A 802 -5.04 -31.28 -0.79
C GLY A 802 -3.71 -30.62 -1.21
N GLU A 803 -3.01 -31.16 -2.20
CA GLU A 803 -1.69 -30.68 -2.66
C GLU A 803 -1.68 -30.11 -4.09
N TYR A 804 -2.84 -30.10 -4.73
CA TYR A 804 -3.08 -29.57 -6.08
C TYR A 804 -4.41 -28.83 -6.09
N LEU A 805 -4.50 -27.76 -6.86
CA LEU A 805 -5.76 -27.10 -7.20
C LEU A 805 -6.64 -28.09 -7.96
N THR A 806 -7.87 -28.29 -7.47
CA THR A 806 -8.87 -29.20 -8.07
C THR A 806 -10.18 -28.50 -8.39
N VAL A 807 -10.27 -27.19 -8.18
CA VAL A 807 -11.37 -26.35 -8.67
C VAL A 807 -11.36 -26.31 -10.21
N ASP A 808 -12.56 -26.43 -10.81
CA ASP A 808 -12.78 -26.38 -12.26
C ASP A 808 -13.85 -25.33 -12.61
N PRO A 809 -13.53 -24.29 -13.41
CA PRO A 809 -12.22 -23.99 -13.99
C PRO A 809 -11.20 -23.54 -12.94
N LEU A 810 -9.91 -23.72 -13.25
CA LEU A 810 -8.82 -23.15 -12.46
C LEU A 810 -8.95 -21.61 -12.38
N PRO A 811 -8.52 -20.97 -11.26
CA PRO A 811 -8.56 -19.52 -11.15
C PRO A 811 -7.62 -18.86 -12.18
N ALA A 812 -7.99 -17.67 -12.67
CA ALA A 812 -7.18 -16.97 -13.69
C ALA A 812 -5.72 -16.73 -13.24
N LEU A 813 -5.52 -16.44 -11.95
CA LEU A 813 -4.21 -16.24 -11.32
C LEU A 813 -3.31 -17.48 -11.35
N ALA A 814 -3.89 -18.69 -11.46
CA ALA A 814 -3.13 -19.92 -11.58
C ALA A 814 -2.43 -20.05 -12.95
N GLY A 815 -2.82 -19.25 -13.96
CA GLY A 815 -2.22 -19.29 -15.30
C GLY A 815 -2.35 -20.64 -16.02
N GLY A 816 -3.30 -21.48 -15.60
CA GLY A 816 -3.43 -22.88 -16.05
C GLY A 816 -2.57 -23.90 -15.30
N VAL A 817 -1.78 -23.48 -14.31
CA VAL A 817 -0.94 -24.35 -13.48
C VAL A 817 -1.74 -24.83 -12.25
N ALA A 818 -2.14 -26.10 -12.25
CA ALA A 818 -2.89 -26.70 -11.14
C ALA A 818 -2.05 -27.01 -9.88
N GLY A 819 -0.71 -26.96 -9.97
CA GLY A 819 0.19 -27.30 -8.86
C GLY A 819 1.42 -28.09 -9.32
N PRO A 820 2.20 -28.69 -8.40
CA PRO A 820 1.92 -28.84 -6.97
C PRO A 820 1.88 -27.51 -6.21
N ILE A 821 1.00 -27.38 -5.21
CA ILE A 821 0.90 -26.18 -4.37
C ILE A 821 2.25 -25.83 -3.75
N GLY A 822 3.00 -26.85 -3.30
CA GLY A 822 4.33 -26.70 -2.71
C GLY A 822 5.06 -28.04 -2.55
N LEU A 823 6.09 -28.14 -1.73
CA LEU A 823 6.70 -27.00 -1.01
C LEU A 823 7.37 -26.04 -2.00
N GLY A 824 7.42 -24.75 -1.68
CA GLY A 824 8.10 -23.74 -2.49
C GLY A 824 9.59 -23.64 -2.18
N PRO A 825 10.28 -22.56 -2.59
CA PRO A 825 11.68 -22.32 -2.27
C PRO A 825 11.94 -22.29 -0.75
N ARG A 826 13.22 -22.43 -0.35
CA ARG A 826 13.58 -22.30 1.06
C ARG A 826 13.46 -20.87 1.54
N VAL A 827 12.95 -20.71 2.77
CA VAL A 827 12.92 -19.44 3.51
C VAL A 827 13.81 -19.54 4.75
N PRO A 828 14.36 -18.42 5.28
CA PRO A 828 15.09 -18.43 6.53
C PRO A 828 14.18 -18.81 7.71
N THR A 829 14.61 -19.74 8.55
CA THR A 829 13.94 -20.01 9.82
C THR A 829 14.95 -20.20 10.96
N LEU A 830 14.77 -19.45 12.04
CA LEU A 830 15.53 -19.56 13.28
C LEU A 830 14.61 -19.98 14.43
N VAL A 831 15.03 -20.99 15.17
CA VAL A 831 14.41 -21.38 16.44
C VAL A 831 15.19 -20.68 17.54
N ILE A 832 14.65 -19.64 18.16
CA ILE A 832 15.31 -18.76 19.12
C ILE A 832 14.76 -19.01 20.53
N SER A 833 15.55 -19.67 21.38
CA SER A 833 15.11 -20.15 22.69
C SER A 833 16.29 -20.59 23.55
N PRO A 834 16.20 -20.62 24.90
CA PRO A 834 17.15 -21.37 25.73
C PRO A 834 17.35 -22.82 25.29
N PHE A 835 16.30 -23.43 24.73
CA PHE A 835 16.30 -24.81 24.26
C PHE A 835 17.00 -25.00 22.91
N SER A 836 17.41 -23.93 22.21
CA SER A 836 18.06 -24.00 20.89
C SER A 836 19.43 -23.31 20.83
N ARG A 837 19.93 -22.82 21.97
CA ARG A 837 21.23 -22.15 22.08
C ARG A 837 22.38 -23.10 21.70
N GLY A 838 23.25 -22.64 20.80
CA GLY A 838 24.47 -23.37 20.42
C GLY A 838 24.99 -23.13 19.00
N GLY A 839 24.22 -22.48 18.13
CA GLY A 839 24.60 -22.28 16.72
C GLY A 839 24.48 -23.56 15.90
N PHE A 840 23.41 -24.33 16.15
CA PHE A 840 23.16 -25.62 15.50
C PHE A 840 22.48 -25.44 14.14
N VAL A 841 22.58 -26.47 13.30
CA VAL A 841 21.85 -26.55 12.03
C VAL A 841 20.94 -27.76 12.09
N SER A 842 19.64 -27.55 11.82
CA SER A 842 18.67 -28.61 11.60
C SER A 842 18.40 -28.74 10.09
N SER A 843 18.61 -29.95 9.56
CA SER A 843 18.42 -30.27 8.14
C SER A 843 17.26 -31.23 7.89
N ALA A 844 16.36 -31.39 8.87
CA ALA A 844 15.06 -32.01 8.63
C ALA A 844 14.19 -31.10 7.74
N VAL A 845 13.27 -31.69 6.98
CA VAL A 845 12.36 -30.96 6.09
C VAL A 845 11.25 -30.31 6.91
N PHE A 846 11.01 -29.03 6.70
CA PHE A 846 9.96 -28.25 7.36
C PHE A 846 9.27 -27.30 6.36
N ASP A 847 8.07 -26.85 6.72
CA ASP A 847 7.32 -25.76 6.07
C ASP A 847 6.47 -25.03 7.13
N HIS A 848 5.62 -24.06 6.76
CA HIS A 848 4.81 -23.34 7.77
C HIS A 848 3.85 -24.24 8.56
N THR A 849 3.44 -25.39 8.01
CA THR A 849 2.65 -26.36 8.79
C THR A 849 3.46 -26.97 9.93
N SER A 850 4.79 -26.94 9.87
CA SER A 850 5.68 -27.41 10.94
C SER A 850 5.60 -26.54 12.20
N LEU A 851 5.26 -25.25 12.06
CA LEU A 851 4.93 -24.36 13.19
C LEU A 851 3.66 -24.85 13.90
N LEU A 852 2.62 -25.15 13.12
CA LEU A 852 1.35 -25.66 13.64
C LEU A 852 1.55 -27.04 14.28
N ARG A 853 2.38 -27.91 13.68
CA ARG A 853 2.72 -29.22 14.23
C ARG A 853 3.50 -29.12 15.54
N PHE A 854 4.33 -28.09 15.72
CA PHE A 854 4.95 -27.84 17.02
C PHE A 854 3.88 -27.54 18.10
N LEU A 855 2.87 -26.74 17.77
CA LEU A 855 1.74 -26.46 18.66
C LEU A 855 0.90 -27.72 18.95
N GLU A 856 0.68 -28.58 17.96
CA GLU A 856 0.05 -29.91 18.13
C GLU A 856 0.85 -30.77 19.12
N THR A 857 2.15 -30.97 18.88
CA THR A 857 3.01 -31.80 19.72
C THR A 857 3.20 -31.20 21.13
N ARG A 858 3.19 -29.86 21.27
CA ARG A 858 3.35 -29.16 22.56
C ARG A 858 2.06 -29.12 23.38
N PHE A 859 0.92 -28.79 22.77
CA PHE A 859 -0.32 -28.46 23.50
C PHE A 859 -1.49 -29.43 23.23
N GLY A 860 -1.35 -30.38 22.31
CA GLY A 860 -2.42 -31.32 21.94
C GLY A 860 -3.51 -30.72 21.04
N ALA A 861 -3.23 -29.58 20.41
CA ALA A 861 -4.12 -28.92 19.45
C ALA A 861 -3.82 -29.40 18.02
N GLU A 862 -4.64 -30.32 17.51
CA GLU A 862 -4.46 -30.91 16.17
C GLU A 862 -4.44 -29.84 15.07
N VAL A 863 -3.45 -29.93 14.17
CA VAL A 863 -3.34 -29.01 13.03
C VAL A 863 -4.55 -29.21 12.10
N PRO A 864 -5.38 -28.16 11.89
CA PRO A 864 -6.53 -28.27 11.01
C PRO A 864 -6.08 -28.38 9.55
N ASN A 865 -6.90 -29.04 8.72
CA ASN A 865 -6.75 -29.14 7.26
C ASN A 865 -5.44 -29.77 6.73
N LEU A 866 -4.54 -30.26 7.61
CA LEU A 866 -3.22 -30.76 7.22
C LEU A 866 -3.33 -32.03 6.36
N SER A 867 -2.78 -31.98 5.15
CA SER A 867 -2.77 -33.14 4.24
C SER A 867 -1.96 -34.31 4.82
N ALA A 868 -2.35 -35.52 4.43
CA ALA A 868 -1.60 -36.74 4.78
C ALA A 868 -0.15 -36.70 4.24
N TRP A 869 0.08 -36.03 3.12
CA TRP A 869 1.42 -35.91 2.52
C TRP A 869 2.31 -34.94 3.31
N ARG A 870 1.83 -33.75 3.68
CA ARG A 870 2.60 -32.83 4.55
C ARG A 870 2.86 -33.44 5.92
N ARG A 871 1.85 -34.11 6.53
CA ARG A 871 2.02 -34.82 7.81
C ARG A 871 3.05 -35.96 7.76
N ALA A 872 3.30 -36.55 6.59
CA ALA A 872 4.36 -37.54 6.39
C ALA A 872 5.73 -36.94 5.98
N THR A 873 5.75 -35.74 5.40
CA THR A 873 6.95 -35.15 4.76
C THR A 873 7.64 -34.08 5.62
N CYS A 874 6.87 -33.20 6.26
CA CYS A 874 7.39 -32.09 7.07
C CYS A 874 7.45 -32.48 8.55
N GLY A 875 8.52 -32.11 9.26
CA GLY A 875 8.66 -32.35 10.70
C GLY A 875 7.79 -31.44 11.59
N ASP A 876 7.98 -31.53 12.90
CA ASP A 876 7.22 -30.76 13.91
C ASP A 876 8.07 -29.73 14.68
N LEU A 877 9.25 -29.38 14.14
CA LEU A 877 10.28 -28.52 14.74
C LEU A 877 10.84 -28.95 16.11
N THR A 878 10.31 -29.97 16.79
CA THR A 878 10.81 -30.39 18.11
C THR A 878 12.26 -30.87 18.07
N GLY A 879 12.65 -31.54 16.97
CA GLY A 879 14.03 -31.97 16.71
C GLY A 879 15.05 -30.83 16.48
N ALA A 880 14.60 -29.58 16.38
CA ALA A 880 15.47 -28.39 16.36
C ALA A 880 15.81 -27.87 17.78
N LEU A 881 15.27 -28.50 18.82
CA LEU A 881 15.55 -28.21 20.23
C LEU A 881 16.53 -29.22 20.86
N ASN A 882 17.41 -28.71 21.71
CA ASN A 882 18.29 -29.43 22.61
C ASN A 882 17.74 -29.40 24.05
N LEU A 883 16.62 -30.10 24.27
CA LEU A 883 16.00 -30.22 25.59
C LEU A 883 16.90 -30.93 26.62
N ALA A 884 17.87 -31.75 26.18
CA ALA A 884 18.79 -32.48 27.05
C ALA A 884 19.84 -31.60 27.76
N ALA A 885 20.07 -30.36 27.28
CA ALA A 885 21.00 -29.41 27.88
C ALA A 885 20.63 -27.97 27.48
N PRO A 886 19.55 -27.38 28.03
CA PRO A 886 19.18 -26.00 27.77
C PRO A 886 20.25 -25.03 28.27
N ASP A 887 20.45 -23.92 27.56
CA ASP A 887 21.34 -22.82 27.95
C ASP A 887 20.50 -21.54 28.07
N PHE A 888 20.25 -21.11 29.30
CA PHE A 888 19.43 -19.93 29.58
C PHE A 888 20.16 -18.60 29.33
N SER A 889 21.41 -18.61 28.86
CA SER A 889 22.16 -17.38 28.58
C SER A 889 21.59 -16.62 27.37
N VAL A 890 21.30 -15.33 27.58
CA VAL A 890 20.99 -14.39 26.50
C VAL A 890 22.30 -14.07 25.76
N PRO A 891 22.40 -14.30 24.44
CA PRO A 891 23.61 -13.99 23.68
C PRO A 891 23.82 -12.48 23.56
N ARG A 892 25.09 -12.05 23.52
CA ARG A 892 25.42 -10.67 23.13
C ARG A 892 25.26 -10.52 21.62
N LEU A 893 24.25 -9.76 21.20
CA LEU A 893 23.97 -9.48 19.79
C LEU A 893 24.55 -8.11 19.38
N PRO A 894 24.79 -7.87 18.08
CA PRO A 894 25.14 -6.54 17.57
C PRO A 894 24.05 -5.50 17.88
N HIS A 895 24.45 -4.25 18.07
CA HIS A 895 23.51 -3.13 18.14
C HIS A 895 22.78 -2.96 16.80
N VAL A 896 21.46 -2.78 16.85
CA VAL A 896 20.64 -2.42 15.69
C VAL A 896 20.23 -0.95 15.84
N PRO A 897 20.57 -0.06 14.88
CA PRO A 897 20.08 1.32 14.87
C PRO A 897 18.55 1.37 14.79
N ARG A 898 17.96 2.50 15.19
CA ARG A 898 16.53 2.72 14.97
C ARG A 898 16.26 3.05 13.48
N PRO A 899 15.01 2.91 12.99
CA PRO A 899 14.68 3.14 11.58
C PRO A 899 14.91 4.58 11.09
N ASP A 900 14.89 5.57 11.98
CA ASP A 900 15.17 6.99 11.74
C ASP A 900 16.67 7.31 11.57
N ASP A 901 17.56 6.55 12.22
CA ASP A 901 19.02 6.59 11.99
C ASP A 901 19.42 5.96 10.64
N ALA A 902 18.54 5.16 10.04
CA ALA A 902 18.74 4.48 8.77
C ALA A 902 18.05 5.24 7.63
N GLY A 903 18.80 6.17 7.01
CA GLY A 903 18.30 6.99 5.90
C GLY A 903 17.61 6.18 4.79
N ASN A 904 16.58 6.81 4.20
CA ASN A 904 15.50 6.24 3.39
C ASN A 904 15.96 5.18 2.36
N CYS A 905 15.05 4.27 1.99
CA CYS A 905 15.29 3.28 0.93
C CYS A 905 15.86 3.97 -0.31
N GLN A 906 17.12 3.65 -0.63
CA GLN A 906 17.73 4.08 -1.89
C GLN A 906 17.46 2.99 -2.91
N HIS A 907 16.71 3.35 -3.96
CA HIS A 907 16.37 2.47 -5.10
C HIS A 907 17.61 1.72 -5.63
N PRO A 908 17.43 0.55 -6.29
CA PRO A 908 18.48 -0.45 -6.44
C PRO A 908 19.73 0.04 -7.16
N LEU A 909 20.82 -0.72 -6.99
CA LEU A 909 22.07 -0.52 -7.72
C LEU A 909 21.79 -0.34 -9.23
N ALA A 910 22.09 0.84 -9.77
CA ALA A 910 21.90 1.17 -11.18
C ALA A 910 22.59 0.19 -12.16
N THR A 911 23.55 -0.62 -11.67
CA THR A 911 24.04 -1.81 -12.34
C THR A 911 24.31 -2.94 -11.34
N TYR A 912 23.83 -4.15 -11.64
CA TYR A 912 24.11 -5.34 -10.83
C TYR A 912 25.50 -5.92 -11.13
N PRO A 913 26.28 -6.33 -10.12
CA PRO A 913 27.54 -7.05 -10.34
C PRO A 913 27.31 -8.35 -11.11
N ARG A 914 28.17 -8.63 -12.11
CA ARG A 914 28.14 -9.88 -12.89
C ARG A 914 29.35 -10.76 -12.54
N PRO A 915 29.32 -11.52 -11.43
CA PRO A 915 30.41 -12.43 -11.07
C PRO A 915 30.53 -13.58 -12.10
N ARG A 916 31.77 -14.04 -12.34
CA ARG A 916 32.06 -15.12 -13.31
C ARG A 916 31.84 -16.54 -12.74
N HIS A 917 31.64 -16.66 -11.43
CA HIS A 917 31.58 -17.89 -10.67
C HIS A 917 30.57 -17.73 -9.52
N PRO A 918 29.97 -18.82 -9.00
CA PRO A 918 29.11 -18.75 -7.83
C PRO A 918 29.88 -18.28 -6.58
N PRO A 919 29.20 -17.73 -5.56
CA PRO A 919 29.83 -17.30 -4.33
C PRO A 919 30.57 -18.42 -3.61
N SER A 920 31.61 -18.07 -2.85
CA SER A 920 32.28 -19.03 -1.96
C SER A 920 31.66 -19.00 -0.56
N GLN A 921 31.41 -20.17 0.02
CA GLN A 921 31.08 -20.32 1.45
C GLN A 921 32.38 -20.47 2.26
N PRO A 922 32.51 -19.89 3.47
CA PRO A 922 33.72 -20.02 4.30
C PRO A 922 34.06 -21.48 4.65
N ARG A 923 35.34 -21.88 4.54
CA ARG A 923 35.79 -23.26 4.78
C ARG A 923 35.48 -23.76 6.21
N ARG A 924 35.11 -25.04 6.34
CA ARG A 924 34.80 -25.71 7.61
C ARG A 924 36.00 -25.71 8.59
N ARG A 925 35.81 -25.11 9.77
CA ARG A 925 36.38 -25.59 11.06
C ARG A 925 35.38 -26.59 11.71
N PRO A 926 35.65 -27.22 12.88
CA PRO A 926 34.78 -28.25 13.44
C PRO A 926 33.30 -27.84 13.54
N HIS A 927 32.43 -28.80 13.25
CA HIS A 927 30.97 -28.69 13.20
C HIS A 927 30.40 -29.60 14.28
N ARG A 928 29.37 -29.18 15.01
CA ARG A 928 28.53 -30.08 15.80
C ARG A 928 27.19 -30.22 15.07
N PRO A 929 26.95 -31.33 14.34
CA PRO A 929 25.61 -31.68 13.94
C PRO A 929 24.82 -32.06 15.20
N SER A 930 23.58 -31.61 15.32
CA SER A 930 22.65 -32.14 16.32
C SER A 930 21.21 -31.92 15.88
N GLY A 931 20.66 -32.92 15.20
CA GLY A 931 19.39 -33.47 15.66
C GLY A 931 19.70 -34.54 16.71
N VAL A 932 18.72 -34.85 17.57
CA VAL A 932 18.83 -35.93 18.56
C VAL A 932 18.82 -37.30 17.87
N VAL A 933 19.63 -38.23 18.41
CA VAL A 933 19.35 -39.68 18.43
C VAL A 933 18.82 -40.00 19.81
#